data_AF-A0A229HNI4-F1
#
_entry.id   AF-A0A229HNI4-F1
#
_cell.length_a   1.000
_cell.length_b   1.000
_cell.length_c   1.000
_cell.angle_alpha   90.00
_cell.angle_beta   90.00
_cell.angle_gamma   90.00
#
_symmetry.space_group_name_H-M   'P 1'
#
loop_
_entity.id
_entity.type
_entity.pdbx_description
1 polymer ?
#
loop_
_entity_poly.entity_id
_entity_poly.type
_entity_poly.pdbx_seq_one_letter_code
_entity_poly.pdbx_strand_id
1 'polypeptide(L)'
;MVREGAGVDSSESPTNDRPADPSIARTSIAGNLLCHLHGNRRKPMSSTHPGRPTIVVSGDPVIDWATLRLPHLPENVKSRRLEVPAGVCWLPGGALLLAQAVKAVANRMGFGDVRSLKPLDLNSHPTQEQMQFHQSYPLIREFPSPESKYTTWRVAEFLGATARRKVLPGDEFRVQDDPKEAEVVVLDDANLGFREHRELWPQGITDVNSRPWTVLKMGAGLAEGALWESLRYGHLVNRLVVVTTANDLRYGDVEVSCNLSWEHSARDVAAELIHKPSVNALSGCPLVVVSFGPVAALVLKRVSGGRPADRWKFRLIFQPESIESWERKEEGRMWGYTSVLTAWIACYLAKNPDDLTGVEAGVRHGLAAMQELHSSGYQRDANGRLRFPSEKISDISDSMANSDRLAEVVVPAPLVTRGEYLKGKEQISGPRLWTILQDNYPDNLDRLARDIVKSGADHVLKKVPRARFRNLMAIDRVEIETFRSIRALIAEYCRRDSQTPLSLAVFGAPGSGKSFAVTEIVSSLEESGELGEIRPLTFNLSQFSSPADLVAALHAVRDVVPKKGMPLVFWDEFDTPLDGAKFGWLRYFLAPMQDGKFNDGNYVHPIGKSIFVFAGGTSRRMAEFRDKTEAKPNSKGPDFLSRIRGYIDLRGTDPVTAQETNNPEREVDKRPEEQEANLRLAEDDTYYIVRRAVLLRSLLEKKAGSLFRNIDDRKELGIDDGILRAFLEIPKYEHGARSMEAIIEMSSLTGERRFERSALPSQSQLDLHVDGHEFLAIMRSVDLPSSLGQSALAVLAQEARNQLYDATKGRQGLIGDEYKSGQFATDPVGDGSAPNKQYLKFVENIPNMLGDAGYRIVLAHGQTGDTLTEEAISRLAEAEHNRWMNDGLRAGWSHGEFYDSVRKLHPAMKTWANLSDGQKQLDRERVGRIPAILENKSYVIECYVD
;
A
#
# COMPACT_ATOMS: atom_id res chain seq x y z
N MET A 1 36.66 -47.70 -46.44
CA MET A 1 37.71 -48.22 -47.35
C MET A 1 39.07 -47.90 -46.73
N VAL A 2 40.10 -48.64 -47.14
CA VAL A 2 41.50 -48.59 -46.64
C VAL A 2 41.71 -49.30 -45.29
N ARG A 3 42.65 -50.25 -45.33
CA ARG A 3 43.17 -51.12 -44.26
C ARG A 3 44.26 -50.34 -43.47
N GLU A 4 45.04 -50.83 -42.50
CA GLU A 4 45.42 -52.19 -42.10
C GLU A 4 46.09 -52.14 -40.70
N GLY A 5 46.21 -53.29 -40.02
CA GLY A 5 47.29 -53.53 -39.03
C GLY A 5 46.82 -54.08 -37.68
N ALA A 6 47.42 -55.19 -37.22
CA ALA A 6 46.97 -55.96 -36.04
C ALA A 6 48.11 -56.29 -35.04
N GLY A 7 47.72 -56.71 -33.83
CA GLY A 7 48.59 -57.26 -32.75
C GLY A 7 47.83 -57.22 -31.41
N VAL A 8 47.26 -58.32 -30.87
CA VAL A 8 47.89 -59.44 -30.11
C VAL A 8 48.36 -59.00 -28.71
N ASP A 9 48.18 -59.68 -27.57
CA ASP A 9 47.25 -60.73 -27.05
C ASP A 9 47.61 -60.94 -25.53
N SER A 10 47.12 -62.00 -24.85
CA SER A 10 47.52 -62.54 -23.51
C SER A 10 46.88 -61.87 -22.26
N SER A 11 46.04 -62.56 -21.46
CA SER A 11 46.29 -63.57 -20.39
C SER A 11 46.53 -62.93 -19.00
N GLU A 12 46.15 -63.45 -17.82
CA GLU A 12 45.34 -64.61 -17.38
C GLU A 12 44.90 -64.37 -15.90
N SER A 13 44.16 -65.29 -15.29
CA SER A 13 43.73 -65.30 -13.86
C SER A 13 44.83 -65.92 -12.93
N PRO A 14 44.64 -66.35 -11.64
CA PRO A 14 43.45 -66.38 -10.76
C PRO A 14 43.64 -66.11 -9.22
N THR A 15 42.51 -66.23 -8.51
CA THR A 15 42.19 -66.51 -7.08
C THR A 15 43.24 -66.91 -6.01
N ASN A 16 43.06 -66.38 -4.78
CA ASN A 16 42.84 -67.11 -3.50
C ASN A 16 42.69 -66.10 -2.32
N ASP A 17 42.31 -66.40 -1.07
CA ASP A 17 41.25 -67.20 -0.41
C ASP A 17 41.54 -67.12 1.13
N ARG A 18 40.66 -66.47 1.93
CA ARG A 18 40.46 -66.66 3.42
C ARG A 18 41.63 -66.40 4.43
N PRO A 19 41.39 -66.43 5.77
CA PRO A 19 40.21 -66.09 6.60
C PRO A 19 40.50 -65.26 7.90
N ALA A 20 39.44 -65.03 8.69
CA ALA A 20 39.38 -65.05 10.18
C ALA A 20 39.41 -63.74 11.05
N ASP A 21 38.35 -63.67 11.86
CA ASP A 21 37.93 -62.80 12.99
C ASP A 21 38.98 -62.63 14.13
N PRO A 22 38.95 -61.53 14.92
CA PRO A 22 38.21 -61.55 16.20
C PRO A 22 37.59 -60.20 16.69
N SER A 23 36.37 -60.27 17.26
CA SER A 23 35.96 -59.83 18.63
C SER A 23 36.39 -58.44 19.20
N ILE A 24 35.64 -57.67 20.02
CA ILE A 24 34.38 -57.90 20.78
C ILE A 24 33.81 -56.56 21.35
N ALA A 25 32.58 -56.57 21.93
CA ALA A 25 31.96 -55.61 22.89
C ALA A 25 31.45 -54.19 22.50
N ARG A 26 30.10 -54.10 22.43
CA ARG A 26 29.17 -53.12 23.10
C ARG A 26 29.54 -51.61 23.21
N THR A 27 28.63 -50.74 22.74
CA THR A 27 27.72 -49.85 23.55
C THR A 27 26.68 -49.21 22.61
N SER A 28 25.70 -48.44 23.13
CA SER A 28 24.39 -48.12 22.52
C SER A 28 24.24 -46.70 21.93
N ILE A 29 23.05 -46.46 21.36
CA ILE A 29 22.37 -45.16 21.09
C ILE A 29 22.65 -44.45 19.74
N ALA A 30 21.54 -44.03 19.12
CA ALA A 30 21.37 -43.02 18.06
C ALA A 30 22.22 -43.08 16.78
N GLY A 31 21.56 -43.40 15.66
CA GLY A 31 22.05 -43.14 14.30
C GLY A 31 21.17 -42.12 13.59
N ASN A 32 21.73 -40.94 13.31
CA ASN A 32 21.10 -39.90 12.49
C ASN A 32 21.99 -39.69 11.25
N LEU A 33 21.40 -39.34 10.10
CA LEU A 33 22.04 -38.67 8.96
C LEU A 33 23.34 -39.27 8.34
N LEU A 34 23.26 -39.80 7.10
CA LEU A 34 23.77 -39.14 5.87
C LEU A 34 23.93 -40.07 4.65
N CYS A 35 23.73 -39.47 3.46
CA CYS A 35 24.32 -39.81 2.16
C CYS A 35 24.26 -41.25 1.61
N HIS A 36 23.37 -41.45 0.64
CA HIS A 36 23.81 -41.93 -0.67
C HIS A 36 23.16 -41.15 -1.82
N LEU A 37 23.84 -40.08 -2.24
CA LEU A 37 23.81 -39.65 -3.63
C LEU A 37 24.48 -40.73 -4.48
N HIS A 38 23.81 -41.25 -5.50
CA HIS A 38 24.43 -41.67 -6.77
C HIS A 38 23.37 -41.55 -7.87
N GLY A 39 23.67 -40.74 -8.89
CA GLY A 39 22.69 -40.34 -9.89
C GLY A 39 22.54 -41.37 -11.00
N ASN A 40 21.30 -41.81 -11.25
CA ASN A 40 20.95 -42.49 -12.50
C ASN A 40 20.44 -41.45 -13.51
N ARG A 41 21.37 -40.90 -14.31
CA ARG A 41 21.03 -40.08 -15.49
C ARG A 41 20.31 -40.97 -16.51
N ARG A 42 18.97 -41.00 -16.50
CA ARG A 42 18.22 -41.45 -17.68
C ARG A 42 18.32 -40.37 -18.77
N LYS A 43 18.54 -40.82 -20.00
CA LYS A 43 18.62 -39.96 -21.19
C LYS A 43 17.31 -39.16 -21.35
N PRO A 44 17.35 -37.93 -21.91
CA PRO A 44 16.13 -37.24 -22.29
C PRO A 44 15.33 -38.12 -23.26
N MET A 45 14.01 -38.22 -23.06
CA MET A 45 13.15 -38.82 -24.06
C MET A 45 13.28 -38.02 -25.36
N SER A 46 13.42 -38.74 -26.46
CA SER A 46 13.63 -38.15 -27.78
C SER A 46 12.52 -37.18 -28.13
N SER A 47 12.90 -36.00 -28.61
CA SER A 47 12.00 -35.04 -29.25
C SER A 47 11.25 -35.67 -30.42
N THR A 48 10.02 -36.10 -30.17
CA THR A 48 8.97 -36.13 -31.18
C THR A 48 8.36 -34.73 -31.27
N HIS A 49 7.75 -34.40 -32.41
CA HIS A 49 7.34 -33.04 -32.78
C HIS A 49 6.61 -32.28 -31.65
N PRO A 50 6.83 -30.96 -31.50
CA PRO A 50 6.11 -30.17 -30.48
C PRO A 50 4.62 -30.14 -30.84
N GLY A 51 3.86 -31.01 -30.18
CA GLY A 51 2.42 -30.92 -30.13
C GLY A 51 2.01 -29.56 -29.56
N ARG A 52 0.81 -29.11 -29.91
CA ARG A 52 0.22 -27.96 -29.19
C ARG A 52 -0.03 -28.42 -27.75
N PRO A 53 0.38 -27.65 -26.73
CA PRO A 53 0.14 -28.03 -25.35
C PRO A 53 -1.37 -28.20 -25.11
N THR A 54 -1.71 -29.29 -24.47
CA THR A 54 -3.07 -29.74 -24.18
C THR A 54 -3.47 -29.24 -22.79
N ILE A 55 -4.58 -28.51 -22.74
CA ILE A 55 -5.18 -28.07 -21.47
C ILE A 55 -6.51 -28.79 -21.26
N VAL A 56 -6.64 -29.46 -20.12
CA VAL A 56 -7.90 -30.08 -19.69
C VAL A 56 -8.61 -29.16 -18.70
N VAL A 57 -9.89 -28.90 -18.88
CA VAL A 57 -10.71 -28.08 -17.96
C VAL A 57 -11.91 -28.89 -17.44
N SER A 58 -11.99 -29.06 -16.12
CA SER A 58 -13.09 -29.75 -15.43
C SER A 58 -13.52 -28.97 -14.18
N GLY A 59 -14.57 -29.42 -13.49
CA GLY A 59 -15.08 -28.77 -12.28
C GLY A 59 -16.60 -28.78 -12.16
N ASP A 60 -17.13 -27.91 -11.31
CA ASP A 60 -18.57 -27.69 -11.11
C ASP A 60 -19.19 -26.89 -12.28
N PRO A 61 -20.08 -27.46 -13.13
CA PRO A 61 -20.77 -26.71 -14.16
C PRO A 61 -21.99 -25.95 -13.60
N VAL A 62 -22.16 -24.70 -14.05
CA VAL A 62 -23.28 -23.82 -13.64
C VAL A 62 -23.98 -23.24 -14.87
N ILE A 63 -25.31 -23.12 -14.81
CA ILE A 63 -26.13 -22.39 -15.77
C ILE A 63 -26.61 -21.08 -15.12
N ASP A 64 -26.20 -19.95 -15.69
CA ASP A 64 -26.54 -18.63 -15.18
C ASP A 64 -27.75 -18.07 -15.95
N TRP A 65 -28.94 -18.12 -15.35
CA TRP A 65 -30.20 -17.59 -15.91
C TRP A 65 -30.29 -16.07 -15.74
N ALA A 66 -29.58 -15.38 -16.63
CA ALA A 66 -29.57 -13.92 -16.75
C ALA A 66 -30.99 -13.35 -17.00
N THR A 67 -31.53 -12.73 -15.95
CA THR A 67 -32.77 -11.95 -16.02
C THR A 67 -32.42 -10.52 -16.47
N LEU A 68 -32.97 -10.09 -17.60
CA LEU A 68 -32.68 -8.82 -18.25
C LEU A 68 -33.75 -7.79 -17.90
N ARG A 69 -33.32 -6.65 -17.34
CA ARG A 69 -34.21 -5.52 -17.00
C ARG A 69 -33.77 -4.24 -17.70
N LEU A 70 -34.70 -3.60 -18.42
CA LEU A 70 -34.44 -2.29 -19.03
C LEU A 70 -34.27 -1.19 -17.96
N PRO A 71 -33.44 -0.16 -18.22
CA PRO A 71 -33.05 0.83 -17.21
C PRO A 71 -34.17 1.77 -16.75
N HIS A 72 -35.28 1.89 -17.48
CA HIS A 72 -36.37 2.81 -17.15
C HIS A 72 -37.73 2.10 -17.07
N LEU A 73 -38.35 2.20 -15.89
CA LEU A 73 -39.73 1.84 -15.63
C LEU A 73 -40.50 3.14 -15.38
N PRO A 74 -41.57 3.45 -16.14
CA PRO A 74 -42.42 4.60 -15.83
C PRO A 74 -43.09 4.40 -14.46
N GLU A 75 -43.18 5.43 -13.63
CA GLU A 75 -43.62 5.35 -12.23
C GLU A 75 -44.97 4.63 -12.03
N ASN A 76 -45.83 4.63 -13.05
CA ASN A 76 -47.14 3.97 -13.09
C ASN A 76 -47.09 2.44 -13.36
N VAL A 77 -46.00 1.72 -13.04
CA VAL A 77 -45.87 0.26 -13.23
C VAL A 77 -47.07 -0.53 -12.69
N LYS A 78 -47.67 -0.06 -11.58
CA LYS A 78 -48.79 -0.74 -10.91
C LYS A 78 -50.03 -0.95 -11.79
N SER A 79 -50.28 -0.10 -12.78
CA SER A 79 -51.44 -0.24 -13.68
C SER A 79 -51.11 -0.90 -15.02
N ARG A 80 -49.82 -1.02 -15.39
CA ARG A 80 -49.38 -1.50 -16.72
C ARG A 80 -48.30 -2.59 -16.67
N ARG A 81 -48.40 -3.51 -15.71
CA ARG A 81 -47.43 -4.60 -15.48
C ARG A 81 -47.07 -5.46 -16.70
N LEU A 82 -47.95 -5.55 -17.72
CA LEU A 82 -47.74 -6.35 -18.93
C LEU A 82 -47.01 -5.58 -20.06
N GLU A 83 -46.86 -4.26 -19.92
CA GLU A 83 -46.15 -3.41 -20.90
C GLU A 83 -44.66 -3.24 -20.55
N VAL A 84 -44.19 -3.90 -19.48
CA VAL A 84 -42.78 -3.92 -19.07
C VAL A 84 -42.08 -5.11 -19.72
N PRO A 85 -41.22 -4.92 -20.74
CA PRO A 85 -40.44 -6.01 -21.28
C PRO A 85 -39.35 -6.44 -20.30
N ALA A 86 -39.36 -7.73 -19.95
CA ALA A 86 -38.26 -8.40 -19.28
C ALA A 86 -37.80 -9.58 -20.15
N GLY A 87 -36.48 -9.79 -20.22
CA GLY A 87 -35.90 -10.91 -20.94
C GLY A 87 -35.33 -11.94 -19.98
N VAL A 88 -35.23 -13.19 -20.43
CA VAL A 88 -34.39 -14.20 -19.78
C VAL A 88 -33.55 -14.85 -20.87
N CYS A 89 -32.24 -14.88 -20.65
CA CYS A 89 -31.31 -15.73 -21.40
C CYS A 89 -30.51 -16.57 -20.40
N TRP A 90 -29.76 -17.54 -20.91
CA TRP A 90 -28.85 -18.33 -20.09
C TRP A 90 -27.41 -18.13 -20.58
N LEU A 91 -26.47 -18.18 -19.64
CA LEU A 91 -25.03 -18.00 -19.85
C LEU A 91 -24.29 -19.18 -19.20
N PRO A 92 -23.09 -19.53 -19.67
CA PRO A 92 -22.27 -20.53 -19.02
C PRO A 92 -21.65 -19.93 -17.76
N GLY A 93 -21.73 -20.65 -16.64
CA GLY A 93 -21.09 -20.34 -15.37
C GLY A 93 -20.15 -21.46 -14.90
N GLY A 94 -19.43 -21.22 -13.81
CA GLY A 94 -18.50 -22.20 -13.22
C GLY A 94 -17.48 -22.76 -14.23
N ALA A 95 -17.28 -24.08 -14.21
CA ALA A 95 -16.34 -24.79 -15.08
C ALA A 95 -16.57 -24.56 -16.58
N LEU A 96 -17.83 -24.31 -16.99
CA LEU A 96 -18.18 -24.03 -18.38
C LEU A 96 -17.67 -22.65 -18.82
N LEU A 97 -17.80 -21.64 -17.96
CA LEU A 97 -17.25 -20.31 -18.18
C LEU A 97 -15.71 -20.34 -18.18
N LEU A 98 -15.12 -21.11 -17.26
CA LEU A 98 -13.67 -21.29 -17.20
C LEU A 98 -13.14 -21.96 -18.47
N ALA A 99 -13.79 -23.01 -18.97
CA ALA A 99 -13.42 -23.65 -20.23
C ALA A 99 -13.52 -22.67 -21.42
N GLN A 100 -14.57 -21.84 -21.48
CA GLN A 100 -14.71 -20.81 -22.51
C GLN A 100 -13.59 -19.76 -22.43
N ALA A 101 -13.21 -19.32 -21.23
CA ALA A 101 -12.13 -18.35 -21.03
C ALA A 101 -10.75 -18.93 -21.38
N VAL A 102 -10.43 -20.14 -20.90
CA VAL A 102 -9.19 -20.88 -21.23
C VAL A 102 -9.07 -21.05 -22.74
N LYS A 103 -10.14 -21.48 -23.42
CA LYS A 103 -10.13 -21.67 -24.88
C LYS A 103 -9.89 -20.37 -25.66
N ALA A 104 -10.45 -19.25 -25.20
CA ALA A 104 -10.23 -17.95 -25.83
C ALA A 104 -8.76 -17.48 -25.70
N VAL A 105 -8.20 -17.54 -24.48
CA VAL A 105 -6.81 -17.13 -24.22
C VAL A 105 -5.82 -18.07 -24.93
N ALA A 106 -6.03 -19.39 -24.86
CA ALA A 106 -5.17 -20.38 -25.53
C ALA A 106 -5.10 -20.13 -27.05
N ASN A 107 -6.27 -19.98 -27.70
CA ASN A 107 -6.35 -19.66 -29.13
C ASN A 107 -5.60 -18.37 -29.48
N ARG A 108 -5.72 -17.31 -28.66
CA ARG A 108 -5.00 -16.04 -28.86
C ARG A 108 -3.48 -16.19 -28.68
N MET A 109 -3.04 -17.03 -27.75
CA MET A 109 -1.62 -17.33 -27.51
C MET A 109 -1.00 -18.33 -28.51
N GLY A 110 -1.80 -18.92 -29.41
CA GLY A 110 -1.33 -19.76 -30.52
C GLY A 110 -1.38 -21.28 -30.29
N PHE A 111 -1.99 -21.76 -29.20
CA PHE A 111 -2.20 -23.19 -28.92
C PHE A 111 -3.68 -23.49 -28.64
N GLY A 112 -4.25 -24.51 -29.28
CA GLY A 112 -5.70 -24.67 -29.37
C GLY A 112 -6.27 -26.01 -28.92
N ASP A 113 -5.45 -26.90 -28.34
CA ASP A 113 -5.96 -28.18 -27.83
C ASP A 113 -6.46 -27.99 -26.38
N VAL A 114 -7.72 -27.56 -26.26
CA VAL A 114 -8.41 -27.43 -24.98
C VAL A 114 -9.54 -28.43 -24.91
N ARG A 115 -9.42 -29.39 -23.99
CA ARG A 115 -10.42 -30.43 -23.68
C ARG A 115 -11.24 -29.98 -22.49
N SER A 116 -12.55 -30.13 -22.55
CA SER A 116 -13.45 -29.70 -21.47
C SER A 116 -14.67 -30.58 -21.36
N LEU A 117 -15.54 -30.28 -20.38
CA LEU A 117 -16.94 -30.67 -20.42
C LEU A 117 -17.59 -30.33 -21.77
N LYS A 118 -18.62 -31.09 -22.15
CA LYS A 118 -19.39 -30.90 -23.39
C LYS A 118 -19.83 -29.44 -23.56
N PRO A 119 -19.37 -28.72 -24.61
CA PRO A 119 -19.75 -27.33 -24.82
C PRO A 119 -21.28 -27.17 -24.93
N LEU A 120 -21.83 -26.14 -24.29
CA LEU A 120 -23.24 -25.83 -24.42
C LEU A 120 -23.48 -25.03 -25.70
N ASP A 121 -24.41 -25.48 -26.55
CA ASP A 121 -24.88 -24.66 -27.68
C ASP A 121 -25.80 -23.55 -27.16
N LEU A 122 -25.23 -22.37 -27.01
CA LEU A 122 -25.94 -21.17 -26.53
C LEU A 122 -26.98 -20.62 -27.53
N ASN A 123 -27.26 -21.32 -28.64
CA ASN A 123 -28.35 -21.00 -29.55
C ASN A 123 -29.63 -21.82 -29.28
N SER A 124 -29.49 -23.02 -28.70
CA SER A 124 -30.60 -23.89 -28.30
C SER A 124 -30.94 -23.75 -26.79
N HIS A 125 -31.96 -24.48 -26.33
CA HIS A 125 -32.25 -24.62 -24.91
C HIS A 125 -31.35 -25.70 -24.28
N PRO A 126 -30.95 -25.58 -22.99
CA PRO A 126 -30.21 -26.63 -22.31
C PRO A 126 -30.97 -27.96 -22.34
N THR A 127 -30.26 -29.08 -22.53
CA THR A 127 -30.87 -30.41 -22.54
C THR A 127 -31.43 -30.77 -21.16
N GLN A 128 -32.31 -31.78 -21.09
CA GLN A 128 -32.83 -32.27 -19.81
C GLN A 128 -31.72 -32.76 -18.85
N GLU A 129 -30.58 -33.22 -19.40
CA GLU A 129 -29.38 -33.58 -18.65
C GLU A 129 -28.70 -32.33 -18.09
N GLN A 130 -28.46 -31.32 -18.93
CA GLN A 130 -27.83 -30.05 -18.54
C GLN A 130 -28.67 -29.26 -17.52
N MET A 131 -30.01 -29.41 -17.55
CA MET A 131 -30.90 -28.86 -16.52
C MET A 131 -30.67 -29.44 -15.11
N GLN A 132 -29.85 -30.49 -14.95
CA GLN A 132 -29.39 -31.01 -13.65
C GLN A 132 -28.19 -30.24 -13.07
N PHE A 133 -27.52 -29.38 -13.85
CA PHE A 133 -26.44 -28.52 -13.38
C PHE A 133 -26.94 -27.54 -12.30
N HIS A 134 -26.02 -26.98 -11.52
CA HIS A 134 -26.38 -25.92 -10.57
C HIS A 134 -26.89 -24.71 -11.36
N GLN A 135 -27.97 -24.08 -10.90
CA GLN A 135 -28.59 -22.96 -11.62
C GLN A 135 -28.52 -21.70 -10.78
N SER A 136 -28.05 -20.60 -11.36
CA SER A 136 -27.95 -19.30 -10.69
C SER A 136 -28.85 -18.27 -11.40
N TYR A 137 -29.27 -17.21 -10.70
CA TYR A 137 -30.19 -16.21 -11.26
C TYR A 137 -29.63 -14.77 -11.09
N PRO A 138 -28.71 -14.31 -11.95
CA PRO A 138 -28.26 -12.92 -11.95
C PRO A 138 -29.31 -11.99 -12.58
N LEU A 139 -29.52 -10.83 -11.96
CA LEU A 139 -30.19 -9.68 -12.58
C LEU A 139 -29.14 -8.85 -13.33
N ILE A 140 -29.30 -8.73 -14.65
CA ILE A 140 -28.41 -7.94 -15.51
C ILE A 140 -29.17 -6.72 -16.06
N ARG A 141 -28.53 -5.56 -15.98
CA ARG A 141 -29.04 -4.30 -16.55
C ARG A 141 -27.91 -3.51 -17.21
N GLU A 142 -28.30 -2.45 -17.89
CA GLU A 142 -27.36 -1.45 -18.39
C GLU A 142 -26.84 -0.53 -17.29
N PHE A 143 -25.54 -0.29 -17.33
CA PHE A 143 -24.79 0.64 -16.50
C PHE A 143 -23.95 1.56 -17.39
N PRO A 144 -23.64 2.81 -16.99
CA PRO A 144 -22.67 3.64 -17.68
C PRO A 144 -21.31 2.93 -17.78
N SER A 145 -20.64 2.99 -18.93
CA SER A 145 -19.25 2.54 -19.03
C SER A 145 -18.32 3.62 -18.44
N PRO A 146 -17.35 3.27 -17.56
CA PRO A 146 -16.38 4.24 -17.06
C PRO A 146 -15.48 4.84 -18.14
N GLU A 147 -15.21 4.09 -19.21
CA GLU A 147 -14.27 4.44 -20.28
C GLU A 147 -14.97 4.84 -21.59
N SER A 148 -16.31 4.98 -21.61
CA SER A 148 -17.10 5.16 -22.84
C SER A 148 -18.43 5.89 -22.61
N LYS A 149 -18.90 6.62 -23.62
CA LYS A 149 -20.23 7.27 -23.62
C LYS A 149 -21.40 6.28 -23.76
N TYR A 150 -21.12 5.01 -23.98
CA TYR A 150 -22.12 3.95 -24.15
C TYR A 150 -22.37 3.21 -22.83
N THR A 151 -23.54 2.59 -22.71
CA THR A 151 -23.86 1.68 -21.60
C THR A 151 -23.30 0.28 -21.85
N THR A 152 -23.06 -0.45 -20.77
CA THR A 152 -22.62 -1.86 -20.79
C THR A 152 -23.50 -2.71 -19.88
N TRP A 153 -23.68 -3.98 -20.25
CA TRP A 153 -24.52 -4.90 -19.50
C TRP A 153 -23.72 -5.56 -18.40
N ARG A 154 -24.08 -5.32 -17.13
CA ARG A 154 -23.40 -5.90 -15.95
C ARG A 154 -24.41 -6.43 -14.92
N VAL A 155 -23.96 -7.35 -14.07
CA VAL A 155 -24.78 -7.91 -12.99
C VAL A 155 -25.04 -6.81 -11.95
N ALA A 156 -26.31 -6.52 -11.72
CA ALA A 156 -26.76 -5.58 -10.69
C ALA A 156 -27.02 -6.27 -9.34
N GLU A 157 -27.56 -7.49 -9.39
CA GLU A 157 -28.01 -8.22 -8.20
C GLU A 157 -27.95 -9.72 -8.45
N PHE A 158 -27.81 -10.50 -7.37
CA PHE A 158 -27.92 -11.95 -7.38
C PHE A 158 -29.25 -12.34 -6.73
N LEU A 159 -30.17 -12.92 -7.51
CA LEU A 159 -31.53 -13.25 -7.06
C LEU A 159 -31.62 -14.59 -6.32
N GLY A 160 -30.53 -15.37 -6.31
CA GLY A 160 -30.43 -16.68 -5.67
C GLY A 160 -29.96 -17.77 -6.64
N ALA A 161 -29.98 -19.01 -6.17
CA ALA A 161 -29.59 -20.19 -6.93
C ALA A 161 -30.42 -21.42 -6.55
N THR A 162 -30.55 -22.36 -7.48
CA THR A 162 -31.14 -23.68 -7.29
C THR A 162 -30.03 -24.73 -7.30
N ALA A 163 -29.88 -25.43 -6.17
CA ALA A 163 -28.92 -26.51 -6.02
C ALA A 163 -29.25 -27.69 -6.94
N ARG A 164 -28.18 -28.39 -7.37
CA ARG A 164 -28.22 -29.62 -8.16
C ARG A 164 -29.15 -30.67 -7.52
N ARG A 165 -29.95 -31.37 -8.35
CA ARG A 165 -30.76 -32.52 -7.89
C ARG A 165 -29.83 -33.68 -7.48
N LYS A 166 -30.17 -34.39 -6.39
CA LYS A 166 -29.37 -35.48 -5.78
C LYS A 166 -29.22 -36.77 -6.62
N VAL A 167 -29.03 -36.67 -7.92
CA VAL A 167 -28.73 -37.81 -8.82
C VAL A 167 -27.22 -37.99 -8.92
N LEU A 168 -26.72 -39.20 -9.18
CA LEU A 168 -25.32 -39.39 -9.54
C LEU A 168 -25.01 -38.67 -10.86
N PRO A 169 -23.86 -37.99 -10.99
CA PRO A 169 -23.54 -37.21 -12.20
C PRO A 169 -23.28 -38.13 -13.41
N GLY A 170 -23.87 -37.81 -14.55
CA GLY A 170 -23.68 -38.52 -15.81
C GLY A 170 -22.46 -38.06 -16.61
N ASP A 171 -22.31 -38.60 -17.83
CA ASP A 171 -21.19 -38.28 -18.71
C ASP A 171 -21.15 -36.81 -19.16
N GLU A 172 -22.26 -36.07 -19.04
CA GLU A 172 -22.31 -34.62 -19.26
C GLU A 172 -21.46 -33.80 -18.27
N PHE A 173 -21.07 -34.40 -17.13
CA PHE A 173 -20.14 -33.83 -16.15
C PHE A 173 -18.67 -34.18 -16.42
N ARG A 174 -18.37 -35.00 -17.44
CA ARG A 174 -17.01 -35.47 -17.76
C ARG A 174 -16.38 -34.68 -18.91
N VAL A 175 -15.05 -34.68 -18.92
CA VAL A 175 -14.25 -34.11 -20.01
C VAL A 175 -14.39 -34.97 -21.27
N GLN A 176 -14.63 -34.33 -22.41
CA GLN A 176 -14.66 -35.00 -23.71
C GLN A 176 -13.26 -35.34 -24.20
N ASP A 177 -13.07 -36.57 -24.67
CA ASP A 177 -11.78 -37.12 -25.14
C ASP A 177 -10.64 -36.94 -24.12
N ASP A 178 -10.95 -37.11 -22.83
CA ASP A 178 -10.07 -36.81 -21.69
C ASP A 178 -8.68 -37.49 -21.80
N PRO A 179 -7.61 -36.73 -22.07
CA PRO A 179 -6.28 -37.27 -22.33
C PRO A 179 -5.50 -37.49 -21.03
N LYS A 180 -4.77 -38.61 -20.98
CA LYS A 180 -3.87 -38.92 -19.85
C LYS A 180 -2.67 -37.99 -19.76
N GLU A 181 -2.12 -37.58 -20.91
CA GLU A 181 -0.88 -36.80 -21.01
C GLU A 181 -1.16 -35.33 -21.34
N ALA A 182 -1.94 -34.66 -20.48
CA ALA A 182 -2.12 -33.21 -20.56
C ALA A 182 -0.95 -32.47 -19.90
N GLU A 183 -0.53 -31.33 -20.46
CA GLU A 183 0.46 -30.43 -19.86
C GLU A 183 -0.13 -29.68 -18.65
N VAL A 184 -1.40 -29.27 -18.74
CA VAL A 184 -2.10 -28.56 -17.68
C VAL A 184 -3.52 -29.12 -17.48
N VAL A 185 -3.90 -29.35 -16.23
CA VAL A 185 -5.28 -29.60 -15.81
C VAL A 185 -5.77 -28.40 -14.99
N VAL A 186 -6.92 -27.85 -15.36
CA VAL A 186 -7.57 -26.72 -14.68
C VAL A 186 -8.87 -27.22 -14.06
N LEU A 187 -9.06 -26.94 -12.78
CA LEU A 187 -10.20 -27.41 -11.99
C LEU A 187 -10.96 -26.20 -11.43
N ASP A 188 -12.25 -26.10 -11.71
CA ASP A 188 -13.16 -25.15 -11.06
C ASP A 188 -13.92 -25.83 -9.92
N ASP A 189 -13.43 -25.66 -8.70
CA ASP A 189 -14.05 -26.19 -7.50
C ASP A 189 -14.81 -25.08 -6.77
N ALA A 190 -16.12 -25.01 -7.05
CA ALA A 190 -17.04 -24.05 -6.45
C ALA A 190 -17.80 -24.63 -5.24
N ASN A 191 -17.37 -25.81 -4.76
CA ASN A 191 -18.05 -26.58 -3.70
C ASN A 191 -19.50 -26.94 -4.04
N LEU A 192 -19.80 -27.27 -5.30
CA LEU A 192 -21.16 -27.65 -5.75
C LEU A 192 -21.33 -29.17 -5.96
N GLY A 193 -20.30 -29.94 -5.60
CA GLY A 193 -20.30 -31.40 -5.52
C GLY A 193 -19.09 -32.05 -6.20
N PHE A 194 -18.45 -31.40 -7.17
CA PHE A 194 -17.33 -31.97 -7.93
C PHE A 194 -16.19 -32.51 -7.05
N ARG A 195 -15.87 -31.80 -5.95
CA ARG A 195 -14.79 -32.17 -5.03
C ARG A 195 -14.98 -33.50 -4.29
N GLU A 196 -16.20 -34.04 -4.23
CA GLU A 196 -16.52 -35.32 -3.56
C GLU A 196 -16.71 -36.49 -4.54
N HIS A 197 -16.81 -36.22 -5.85
CA HIS A 197 -17.10 -37.22 -6.88
C HIS A 197 -15.85 -37.54 -7.72
N ARG A 198 -15.02 -38.46 -7.22
CA ARG A 198 -13.76 -38.89 -7.86
C ARG A 198 -13.93 -39.44 -9.28
N GLU A 199 -15.10 -39.98 -9.61
CA GLU A 199 -15.49 -40.49 -10.92
C GLU A 199 -15.71 -39.40 -12.00
N LEU A 200 -15.61 -38.12 -11.62
CA LEU A 200 -15.61 -36.95 -12.52
C LEU A 200 -14.24 -36.32 -12.74
N TRP A 201 -13.25 -36.71 -11.94
CA TRP A 201 -11.92 -36.10 -11.98
C TRP A 201 -11.15 -36.53 -13.24
N PRO A 202 -10.49 -35.60 -13.95
CA PRO A 202 -9.74 -35.93 -15.17
C PRO A 202 -8.70 -37.04 -15.00
N GLN A 203 -8.46 -37.78 -16.07
CA GLN A 203 -7.43 -38.83 -16.13
C GLN A 203 -6.04 -38.28 -15.80
N GLY A 204 -5.73 -37.05 -16.20
CA GLY A 204 -4.47 -36.37 -15.86
C GLY A 204 -4.19 -36.19 -14.37
N ILE A 205 -5.22 -36.25 -13.49
CA ILE A 205 -5.04 -36.18 -12.03
C ILE A 205 -5.32 -37.50 -11.30
N THR A 206 -5.98 -38.46 -11.96
CA THR A 206 -6.29 -39.78 -11.38
C THR A 206 -5.29 -40.87 -11.77
N ASP A 207 -4.60 -40.77 -12.92
CA ASP A 207 -3.53 -41.69 -13.31
C ASP A 207 -2.21 -41.33 -12.63
N VAL A 208 -1.71 -42.23 -11.77
CA VAL A 208 -0.48 -42.05 -10.98
C VAL A 208 0.81 -41.95 -11.81
N ASN A 209 0.76 -42.14 -13.13
CA ASN A 209 1.88 -41.93 -14.05
C ASN A 209 1.86 -40.53 -14.67
N SER A 210 0.71 -39.85 -14.70
CA SER A 210 0.59 -38.51 -15.28
C SER A 210 1.17 -37.43 -14.37
N ARG A 211 1.67 -36.33 -14.94
CA ARG A 211 2.35 -35.25 -14.20
C ARG A 211 2.00 -33.86 -14.73
N PRO A 212 0.72 -33.48 -14.95
CA PRO A 212 0.36 -32.12 -15.38
C PRO A 212 0.72 -31.07 -14.33
N TRP A 213 0.79 -29.80 -14.72
CA TRP A 213 0.47 -28.72 -13.79
C TRP A 213 -1.02 -28.74 -13.48
N THR A 214 -1.38 -28.70 -12.20
CA THR A 214 -2.78 -28.61 -11.78
C THR A 214 -3.07 -27.21 -11.27
N VAL A 215 -3.97 -26.48 -11.93
CA VAL A 215 -4.45 -25.17 -11.49
C VAL A 215 -5.84 -25.36 -10.88
N LEU A 216 -5.91 -25.36 -9.55
CA LEU A 216 -7.14 -25.49 -8.78
C LEU A 216 -7.68 -24.09 -8.46
N LYS A 217 -8.73 -23.67 -9.17
CA LYS A 217 -9.57 -22.54 -8.74
C LYS A 217 -10.50 -23.07 -7.65
N MET A 218 -10.42 -22.50 -6.45
CA MET A 218 -11.14 -23.01 -5.29
C MET A 218 -11.92 -21.88 -4.58
N GLY A 219 -13.24 -22.06 -4.50
CA GLY A 219 -14.14 -21.27 -3.66
C GLY A 219 -14.59 -22.04 -2.41
N ALA A 220 -15.19 -21.31 -1.47
CA ALA A 220 -15.93 -21.77 -0.27
C ALA A 220 -15.55 -23.13 0.36
N GLY A 221 -15.02 -23.12 1.59
CA GLY A 221 -14.48 -24.33 2.25
C GLY A 221 -13.08 -24.63 1.71
N LEU A 222 -12.15 -23.72 1.97
CA LEU A 222 -10.81 -23.78 1.41
C LEU A 222 -9.96 -24.83 2.13
N ALA A 223 -9.18 -25.60 1.37
CA ALA A 223 -8.31 -26.67 1.88
C ALA A 223 -9.06 -27.84 2.56
N GLU A 224 -10.28 -28.11 2.09
CA GLU A 224 -11.18 -29.16 2.55
C GLU A 224 -11.75 -29.99 1.38
N GLY A 225 -12.21 -31.21 1.66
CA GLY A 225 -12.87 -32.10 0.69
C GLY A 225 -11.94 -33.10 -0.02
N ALA A 226 -12.53 -34.15 -0.60
CA ALA A 226 -11.79 -35.32 -1.08
C ALA A 226 -10.81 -34.99 -2.23
N LEU A 227 -11.18 -34.06 -3.12
CA LEU A 227 -10.30 -33.56 -4.19
C LEU A 227 -9.04 -32.89 -3.63
N TRP A 228 -9.20 -32.03 -2.63
CA TRP A 228 -8.07 -31.35 -1.99
C TRP A 228 -7.12 -32.34 -1.32
N GLU A 229 -7.64 -33.29 -0.56
CA GLU A 229 -6.81 -34.34 0.06
C GLU A 229 -6.05 -35.16 -0.99
N SER A 230 -6.72 -35.56 -2.08
CA SER A 230 -6.11 -36.31 -3.18
C SER A 230 -5.00 -35.52 -3.89
N LEU A 231 -5.16 -34.22 -4.09
CA LEU A 231 -4.13 -33.37 -4.73
C LEU A 231 -2.97 -33.05 -3.77
N ARG A 232 -3.27 -32.80 -2.50
CA ARG A 232 -2.29 -32.43 -1.46
C ARG A 232 -1.38 -33.59 -1.04
N TYR A 233 -1.95 -34.79 -0.87
CA TYR A 233 -1.21 -35.99 -0.46
C TYR A 233 -0.83 -36.90 -1.63
N GLY A 234 -1.32 -36.59 -2.83
CA GLY A 234 -1.02 -37.33 -4.05
C GLY A 234 0.27 -36.92 -4.77
N HIS A 235 0.43 -37.47 -5.96
CA HIS A 235 1.65 -37.36 -6.77
C HIS A 235 1.85 -35.98 -7.44
N LEU A 236 0.88 -35.06 -7.32
CA LEU A 236 0.86 -33.74 -7.95
C LEU A 236 1.15 -32.57 -6.99
N VAL A 237 1.41 -32.83 -5.71
CA VAL A 237 1.61 -31.77 -4.69
C VAL A 237 2.68 -30.73 -5.08
N ASN A 238 3.74 -31.12 -5.79
CA ASN A 238 4.79 -30.22 -6.27
C ASN A 238 4.49 -29.56 -7.64
N ARG A 239 3.35 -29.88 -8.26
CA ARG A 239 2.82 -29.24 -9.48
C ARG A 239 1.42 -28.64 -9.28
N LEU A 240 1.07 -28.30 -8.04
CA LEU A 240 -0.23 -27.70 -7.69
C LEU A 240 -0.12 -26.18 -7.56
N VAL A 241 -1.00 -25.47 -8.27
CA VAL A 241 -1.22 -24.02 -8.17
C VAL A 241 -2.66 -23.80 -7.70
N VAL A 242 -2.84 -23.04 -6.61
CA VAL A 242 -4.18 -22.70 -6.11
C VAL A 242 -4.51 -21.25 -6.48
N VAL A 243 -5.72 -21.02 -6.99
CA VAL A 243 -6.28 -19.69 -7.24
C VAL A 243 -7.56 -19.55 -6.42
N THR A 244 -7.64 -18.54 -5.55
CA THR A 244 -8.82 -18.26 -4.71
C THR A 244 -9.03 -16.75 -4.57
N THR A 245 -10.02 -16.32 -3.79
CA THR A 245 -10.28 -14.89 -3.54
C THR A 245 -10.15 -14.53 -2.06
N ALA A 246 -9.87 -13.26 -1.77
CA ALA A 246 -9.89 -12.74 -0.41
C ALA A 246 -11.29 -12.86 0.23
N ASN A 247 -12.36 -12.86 -0.57
CA ASN A 247 -13.71 -13.06 -0.08
C ASN A 247 -13.98 -14.54 0.29
N ASP A 248 -13.45 -15.50 -0.47
CA ASP A 248 -13.52 -16.92 -0.11
C ASP A 248 -12.78 -17.24 1.19
N LEU A 249 -11.65 -16.57 1.44
CA LEU A 249 -10.96 -16.62 2.73
C LEU A 249 -11.87 -16.09 3.86
N ARG A 250 -12.43 -14.87 3.70
CA ARG A 250 -13.32 -14.23 4.70
C ARG A 250 -14.63 -14.97 4.98
N TYR A 251 -15.10 -15.83 4.08
CA TYR A 251 -16.25 -16.70 4.36
C TYR A 251 -15.93 -17.85 5.32
N GLY A 252 -14.64 -18.19 5.47
CA GLY A 252 -14.16 -19.12 6.49
C GLY A 252 -13.81 -18.43 7.80
N ASP A 253 -13.27 -19.21 8.74
CA ASP A 253 -12.66 -18.72 9.99
C ASP A 253 -11.27 -18.12 9.69
N VAL A 254 -11.21 -16.97 9.01
CA VAL A 254 -9.97 -16.31 8.54
C VAL A 254 -10.06 -14.80 8.72
N GLU A 255 -9.12 -14.20 9.44
CA GLU A 255 -9.16 -12.77 9.84
C GLU A 255 -8.49 -11.85 8.79
N VAL A 256 -9.10 -11.71 7.61
CA VAL A 256 -8.60 -10.79 6.56
C VAL A 256 -9.37 -9.46 6.59
N SER A 257 -8.70 -8.36 6.98
CA SER A 257 -9.27 -7.01 6.95
C SER A 257 -9.75 -6.62 5.54
N CYS A 258 -10.71 -5.70 5.45
CA CYS A 258 -11.33 -5.31 4.19
C CYS A 258 -11.41 -3.78 4.09
N ASN A 259 -11.05 -3.24 2.92
CA ASN A 259 -11.13 -1.80 2.61
C ASN A 259 -10.27 -0.85 3.47
N LEU A 260 -9.22 -1.36 4.12
CA LEU A 260 -8.23 -0.57 4.85
C LEU A 260 -7.12 -0.07 3.91
N SER A 261 -5.94 -0.69 3.94
CA SER A 261 -4.81 -0.40 3.03
C SER A 261 -4.35 -1.69 2.34
N TRP A 262 -3.59 -1.55 1.25
CA TRP A 262 -2.99 -2.70 0.58
C TRP A 262 -1.96 -3.39 1.49
N GLU A 263 -1.25 -2.63 2.32
CA GLU A 263 -0.35 -3.14 3.34
C GLU A 263 -1.04 -3.99 4.40
N HIS A 264 -2.25 -3.61 4.83
CA HIS A 264 -3.04 -4.37 5.80
C HIS A 264 -3.57 -5.65 5.15
N SER A 265 -4.38 -5.54 4.08
CA SER A 265 -5.00 -6.70 3.43
C SER A 265 -3.98 -7.74 2.94
N ALA A 266 -2.80 -7.31 2.45
CA ALA A 266 -1.77 -8.24 2.00
C ALA A 266 -1.01 -8.93 3.14
N ARG A 267 -0.80 -8.25 4.28
CA ARG A 267 -0.16 -8.85 5.46
C ARG A 267 -1.09 -9.84 6.16
N ASP A 268 -2.38 -9.52 6.29
CA ASP A 268 -3.36 -10.44 6.88
C ASP A 268 -3.42 -11.74 6.08
N VAL A 269 -3.58 -11.67 4.76
CA VAL A 269 -3.58 -12.87 3.91
C VAL A 269 -2.26 -13.65 4.04
N ALA A 270 -1.11 -12.97 4.14
CA ALA A 270 0.18 -13.64 4.34
C ALA A 270 0.27 -14.37 5.69
N ALA A 271 -0.20 -13.75 6.77
CA ALA A 271 -0.25 -14.30 8.11
C ALA A 271 -1.20 -15.49 8.22
N GLU A 272 -2.43 -15.32 7.74
CA GLU A 272 -3.47 -16.34 7.75
C GLU A 272 -3.03 -17.59 6.96
N LEU A 273 -2.47 -17.42 5.75
CA LEU A 273 -1.96 -18.53 4.94
C LEU A 273 -0.77 -19.27 5.58
N ILE A 274 -0.03 -18.67 6.50
CA ILE A 274 1.09 -19.34 7.21
C ILE A 274 0.62 -19.95 8.53
N HIS A 275 -0.22 -19.26 9.29
CA HIS A 275 -0.49 -19.58 10.70
C HIS A 275 -1.87 -20.19 10.97
N LYS A 276 -2.93 -19.80 10.24
CA LYS A 276 -4.31 -20.23 10.54
C LYS A 276 -4.55 -21.70 10.17
N PRO A 277 -4.92 -22.59 11.10
CA PRO A 277 -5.00 -24.04 10.83
C PRO A 277 -5.99 -24.47 9.73
N SER A 278 -7.06 -23.71 9.52
CA SER A 278 -8.05 -23.96 8.47
C SER A 278 -7.48 -23.81 7.06
N VAL A 279 -6.57 -22.86 6.84
CA VAL A 279 -6.07 -22.51 5.50
C VAL A 279 -4.56 -22.65 5.33
N ASN A 280 -3.78 -22.88 6.40
CA ASN A 280 -2.31 -22.93 6.29
C ASN A 280 -1.77 -24.06 5.41
N ALA A 281 -2.60 -25.07 5.15
CA ALA A 281 -2.32 -26.14 4.20
C ALA A 281 -2.01 -25.60 2.79
N LEU A 282 -2.58 -24.46 2.42
CA LEU A 282 -2.36 -23.76 1.14
C LEU A 282 -0.91 -23.30 0.99
N SER A 283 -0.24 -22.81 2.05
CA SER A 283 1.17 -22.39 1.98
C SER A 283 2.16 -23.56 1.80
N GLY A 284 1.64 -24.81 1.82
CA GLY A 284 2.36 -26.00 1.39
C GLY A 284 2.51 -26.13 -0.13
N CYS A 285 1.64 -25.49 -0.93
CA CYS A 285 1.68 -25.53 -2.39
C CYS A 285 2.90 -24.78 -2.97
N PRO A 286 3.39 -25.16 -4.16
CA PRO A 286 4.37 -24.38 -4.93
C PRO A 286 3.98 -22.91 -5.12
N LEU A 287 2.69 -22.66 -5.42
CA LEU A 287 2.15 -21.33 -5.68
C LEU A 287 0.69 -21.23 -5.22
N VAL A 288 0.34 -20.11 -4.59
CA VAL A 288 -1.04 -19.71 -4.29
C VAL A 288 -1.26 -18.28 -4.77
N VAL A 289 -2.39 -18.02 -5.44
CA VAL A 289 -2.80 -16.69 -5.89
C VAL A 289 -4.13 -16.34 -5.23
N VAL A 290 -4.15 -15.24 -4.47
CA VAL A 290 -5.35 -14.70 -3.81
C VAL A 290 -5.77 -13.43 -4.53
N SER A 291 -6.91 -13.46 -5.21
CA SER A 291 -7.46 -12.31 -5.92
C SER A 291 -8.31 -11.42 -5.00
N PHE A 292 -8.15 -10.11 -5.18
CA PHE A 292 -9.00 -9.05 -4.62
C PHE A 292 -9.92 -8.46 -5.72
N GLY A 293 -10.38 -9.29 -6.66
CA GLY A 293 -11.11 -8.84 -7.84
C GLY A 293 -10.18 -8.20 -8.90
N PRO A 294 -10.67 -7.26 -9.73
CA PRO A 294 -9.92 -6.67 -10.85
C PRO A 294 -8.78 -5.72 -10.42
N VAL A 295 -8.67 -5.39 -9.13
CA VAL A 295 -7.75 -4.37 -8.62
C VAL A 295 -6.44 -4.91 -8.08
N ALA A 296 -6.38 -6.16 -7.61
CA ALA A 296 -5.14 -6.74 -7.09
C ALA A 296 -5.16 -8.27 -7.01
N ALA A 297 -3.97 -8.85 -6.96
CA ALA A 297 -3.74 -10.23 -6.54
C ALA A 297 -2.46 -10.33 -5.70
N LEU A 298 -2.53 -11.11 -4.62
CA LEU A 298 -1.36 -11.51 -3.83
C LEU A 298 -0.87 -12.88 -4.31
N VAL A 299 0.39 -12.95 -4.70
CA VAL A 299 1.07 -14.19 -5.12
C VAL A 299 1.96 -14.65 -3.98
N LEU A 300 1.68 -15.85 -3.46
CA LEU A 300 2.53 -16.58 -2.52
C LEU A 300 3.29 -17.67 -3.28
N LYS A 301 4.62 -17.59 -3.27
CA LYS A 301 5.53 -18.57 -3.86
C LYS A 301 6.34 -19.28 -2.78
N ARG A 302 6.29 -20.61 -2.77
CA ARG A 302 7.08 -21.44 -1.85
C ARG A 302 8.49 -21.63 -2.43
N VAL A 303 9.50 -21.25 -1.66
CA VAL A 303 10.92 -21.39 -2.04
C VAL A 303 11.49 -22.66 -1.41
N SER A 304 12.30 -23.39 -2.18
CA SER A 304 12.99 -24.60 -1.73
C SER A 304 14.43 -24.28 -1.34
N GLY A 305 14.78 -24.50 -0.07
CA GLY A 305 16.08 -24.14 0.50
C GLY A 305 16.15 -22.69 0.98
N GLY A 306 16.95 -22.43 2.01
CA GLY A 306 17.03 -21.13 2.71
C GLY A 306 16.81 -21.27 4.22
N ARG A 307 16.76 -20.15 4.94
CA ARG A 307 16.31 -20.13 6.35
C ARG A 307 14.78 -20.33 6.39
N PRO A 308 14.19 -20.77 7.51
CA PRO A 308 12.72 -20.90 7.63
C PRO A 308 11.95 -19.62 7.29
N ALA A 309 12.56 -18.45 7.53
CA ALA A 309 12.02 -17.13 7.17
C ALA A 309 11.93 -16.89 5.64
N ASP A 310 12.82 -17.50 4.85
CA ASP A 310 12.90 -17.29 3.39
C ASP A 310 11.97 -18.25 2.61
N ARG A 311 11.28 -19.16 3.32
CA ARG A 311 10.47 -20.25 2.76
C ARG A 311 9.29 -19.76 1.91
N TRP A 312 8.79 -18.57 2.18
CA TRP A 312 7.65 -17.98 1.51
C TRP A 312 8.01 -16.59 0.99
N LYS A 313 7.75 -16.35 -0.29
CA LYS A 313 7.84 -15.02 -0.91
C LYS A 313 6.44 -14.56 -1.28
N PHE A 314 6.07 -13.38 -0.79
CA PHE A 314 4.80 -12.73 -1.07
C PHE A 314 5.02 -11.55 -1.99
N ARG A 315 4.18 -11.43 -3.01
CA ARG A 315 4.25 -10.37 -4.02
C ARG A 315 2.84 -9.87 -4.31
N LEU A 316 2.58 -8.62 -3.98
CA LEU A 316 1.29 -7.98 -4.26
C LEU A 316 1.40 -7.25 -5.60
N ILE A 317 0.51 -7.57 -6.54
CA ILE A 317 0.32 -6.82 -7.79
C ILE A 317 -1.03 -6.12 -7.65
N PHE A 318 -1.06 -4.79 -7.74
CA PHE A 318 -2.22 -3.99 -7.33
C PHE A 318 -2.34 -2.66 -8.09
N GLN A 319 -3.56 -2.10 -8.14
CA GLN A 319 -3.81 -0.74 -8.62
C GLN A 319 -3.72 0.26 -7.45
N PRO A 320 -2.75 1.20 -7.44
CA PRO A 320 -2.49 2.07 -6.29
C PRO A 320 -3.60 3.07 -5.95
N GLU A 321 -4.40 3.50 -6.95
CA GLU A 321 -5.56 4.39 -6.73
C GLU A 321 -6.78 3.68 -6.14
N SER A 322 -6.78 2.36 -6.18
CA SER A 322 -7.93 1.53 -5.82
C SER A 322 -7.73 0.86 -4.47
N ILE A 323 -8.83 0.29 -3.98
CA ILE A 323 -8.86 -0.74 -2.95
C ILE A 323 -9.94 -1.74 -3.37
N GLU A 324 -10.12 -2.80 -2.60
CA GLU A 324 -11.03 -3.92 -2.86
C GLU A 324 -12.47 -3.52 -3.26
N SER A 325 -12.98 -2.36 -2.80
CA SER A 325 -14.20 -1.72 -3.29
C SER A 325 -14.12 -1.19 -4.74
N TRP A 326 -13.83 -2.06 -5.72
CA TRP A 326 -14.12 -1.77 -7.14
C TRP A 326 -15.62 -1.88 -7.45
N GLU A 327 -16.38 -2.66 -6.66
CA GLU A 327 -17.81 -2.87 -6.88
C GLU A 327 -18.68 -1.75 -6.28
N ARG A 328 -18.73 -0.57 -6.92
CA ARG A 328 -19.79 0.41 -6.64
C ARG A 328 -21.13 -0.14 -7.14
N LYS A 329 -22.20 -0.03 -6.32
CA LYS A 329 -23.57 -0.42 -6.72
C LYS A 329 -24.06 0.28 -7.99
N GLU A 330 -23.50 1.45 -8.28
CA GLU A 330 -23.81 2.29 -9.44
C GLU A 330 -23.08 1.91 -10.72
N GLU A 331 -22.04 1.08 -10.60
CA GLU A 331 -21.26 0.56 -11.73
C GLU A 331 -21.66 -0.89 -12.05
N GLY A 332 -22.09 -1.66 -11.03
CA GLY A 332 -22.41 -3.08 -11.18
C GLY A 332 -21.15 -3.94 -11.24
N ARG A 333 -21.32 -5.25 -11.42
CA ARG A 333 -20.20 -6.20 -11.44
C ARG A 333 -20.30 -7.22 -12.57
N MET A 334 -19.17 -7.79 -12.94
CA MET A 334 -19.13 -8.95 -13.82
C MET A 334 -18.93 -10.22 -13.00
N TRP A 335 -19.48 -11.32 -13.49
CA TRP A 335 -19.13 -12.65 -13.00
C TRP A 335 -18.01 -13.24 -13.87
N GLY A 336 -17.21 -14.13 -13.28
CA GLY A 336 -16.10 -14.78 -13.96
C GLY A 336 -14.73 -14.13 -13.79
N TYR A 337 -14.57 -13.04 -13.03
CA TYR A 337 -13.26 -12.40 -12.76
C TYR A 337 -12.16 -13.43 -12.43
N THR A 338 -12.37 -14.28 -11.42
CA THR A 338 -11.42 -15.33 -11.03
C THR A 338 -11.23 -16.37 -12.14
N SER A 339 -12.28 -16.72 -12.90
CA SER A 339 -12.14 -17.63 -14.04
C SER A 339 -11.25 -17.05 -15.15
N VAL A 340 -11.28 -15.73 -15.37
CA VAL A 340 -10.37 -15.05 -16.32
C VAL A 340 -8.92 -15.05 -15.80
N LEU A 341 -8.69 -14.83 -14.51
CA LEU A 341 -7.36 -14.97 -13.90
C LEU A 341 -6.80 -16.38 -14.05
N THR A 342 -7.61 -17.38 -13.70
CA THR A 342 -7.25 -18.80 -13.82
C THR A 342 -6.96 -19.18 -15.27
N ALA A 343 -7.72 -18.66 -16.24
CA ALA A 343 -7.46 -18.88 -17.66
C ALA A 343 -6.08 -18.36 -18.10
N TRP A 344 -5.75 -17.10 -17.76
CA TRP A 344 -4.44 -16.54 -18.09
C TRP A 344 -3.29 -17.25 -17.38
N ILE A 345 -3.43 -17.60 -16.10
CA ILE A 345 -2.44 -18.39 -15.35
C ILE A 345 -2.21 -19.76 -16.01
N ALA A 346 -3.29 -20.49 -16.33
CA ALA A 346 -3.20 -21.82 -16.93
C ALA A 346 -2.57 -21.79 -18.33
N CYS A 347 -2.95 -20.81 -19.17
CA CYS A 347 -2.38 -20.64 -20.50
C CYS A 347 -0.88 -20.24 -20.44
N TYR A 348 -0.47 -19.40 -19.50
CA TYR A 348 0.95 -19.08 -19.29
C TYR A 348 1.76 -20.31 -18.85
N LEU A 349 1.22 -21.13 -17.95
CA LEU A 349 1.84 -22.38 -17.50
C LEU A 349 1.93 -23.42 -18.63
N ALA A 350 0.90 -23.55 -19.47
CA ALA A 350 0.91 -24.45 -20.62
C ALA A 350 1.96 -24.06 -21.67
N LYS A 351 2.19 -22.75 -21.85
CA LYS A 351 3.22 -22.22 -22.74
C LYS A 351 4.63 -22.33 -22.17
N ASN A 352 4.80 -22.28 -20.85
CA ASN A 352 6.10 -22.26 -20.17
C ASN A 352 6.13 -23.24 -18.98
N PRO A 353 6.02 -24.57 -19.21
CA PRO A 353 5.77 -25.54 -18.15
C PRO A 353 6.93 -25.74 -17.15
N ASP A 354 8.14 -25.26 -17.45
CA ASP A 354 9.29 -25.35 -16.55
C ASP A 354 9.55 -24.06 -15.74
N ASP A 355 8.79 -22.99 -15.98
CA ASP A 355 9.03 -21.68 -15.37
C ASP A 355 7.87 -21.15 -14.50
N LEU A 356 8.00 -21.33 -13.19
CA LEU A 356 7.13 -20.71 -12.19
C LEU A 356 7.41 -19.20 -11.95
N THR A 357 8.38 -18.56 -12.62
CA THR A 357 8.55 -17.10 -12.57
C THR A 357 7.56 -16.40 -13.51
N GLY A 358 7.31 -16.97 -14.70
CA GLY A 358 6.31 -16.49 -15.66
C GLY A 358 4.85 -16.43 -15.17
N VAL A 359 4.49 -17.06 -14.04
CA VAL A 359 3.10 -16.99 -13.52
C VAL A 359 2.73 -15.57 -13.09
N GLU A 360 3.68 -14.76 -12.65
CA GLU A 360 3.45 -13.35 -12.30
C GLU A 360 3.02 -12.53 -13.53
N ALA A 361 3.57 -12.85 -14.72
CA ALA A 361 3.10 -12.28 -15.99
C ALA A 361 1.68 -12.75 -16.36
N GLY A 362 1.33 -14.01 -16.06
CA GLY A 362 -0.03 -14.53 -16.19
C GLY A 362 -1.02 -13.86 -15.23
N VAL A 363 -0.59 -13.52 -14.01
CA VAL A 363 -1.39 -12.72 -13.05
C VAL A 363 -1.59 -11.30 -13.55
N ARG A 364 -0.56 -10.64 -14.09
CA ARG A 364 -0.68 -9.29 -14.69
C ARG A 364 -1.66 -9.26 -15.86
N HIS A 365 -1.55 -10.21 -16.79
CA HIS A 365 -2.49 -10.33 -17.91
C HIS A 365 -3.91 -10.67 -17.41
N GLY A 366 -4.03 -11.55 -16.42
CA GLY A 366 -5.32 -11.89 -15.81
C GLY A 366 -6.00 -10.69 -15.14
N LEU A 367 -5.25 -9.85 -14.41
CA LEU A 367 -5.78 -8.62 -13.81
C LEU A 367 -6.22 -7.61 -14.87
N ALA A 368 -5.40 -7.35 -15.89
CA ALA A 368 -5.77 -6.49 -17.01
C ALA A 368 -7.00 -7.03 -17.78
N ALA A 369 -7.11 -8.35 -17.94
CA ALA A 369 -8.28 -9.01 -18.53
C ALA A 369 -9.54 -8.89 -17.67
N MET A 370 -9.43 -8.86 -16.33
CA MET A 370 -10.57 -8.56 -15.45
C MET A 370 -11.02 -7.11 -15.54
N GLN A 371 -10.08 -6.17 -15.69
CA GLN A 371 -10.39 -4.75 -15.89
C GLN A 371 -11.11 -4.55 -17.22
N GLU A 372 -10.60 -5.15 -18.32
CA GLU A 372 -11.29 -5.17 -19.61
C GLU A 372 -12.67 -5.85 -19.53
N LEU A 373 -12.79 -6.98 -18.81
CA LEU A 373 -14.09 -7.62 -18.55
C LEU A 373 -15.08 -6.66 -17.89
N HIS A 374 -14.64 -5.89 -16.90
CA HIS A 374 -15.46 -4.90 -16.23
C HIS A 374 -15.83 -3.71 -17.15
N SER A 375 -14.87 -3.18 -17.90
CA SER A 375 -15.09 -2.06 -18.83
C SER A 375 -16.03 -2.41 -19.99
N SER A 376 -15.85 -3.60 -20.60
CA SER A 376 -16.66 -4.07 -21.73
C SER A 376 -18.03 -4.63 -21.32
N GLY A 377 -18.14 -5.29 -20.16
CA GLY A 377 -19.36 -5.96 -19.72
C GLY A 377 -19.80 -7.13 -20.62
N TYR A 378 -21.03 -7.62 -20.44
CA TYR A 378 -21.63 -8.58 -21.37
C TYR A 378 -21.94 -7.91 -22.72
N GLN A 379 -21.61 -8.60 -23.80
CA GLN A 379 -21.83 -8.12 -25.17
C GLN A 379 -23.11 -8.71 -25.75
N ARG A 380 -23.71 -8.04 -26.73
CA ARG A 380 -24.82 -8.59 -27.52
C ARG A 380 -24.31 -9.17 -28.83
N ASP A 381 -24.77 -10.36 -29.19
CA ASP A 381 -24.53 -10.92 -30.52
C ASP A 381 -25.43 -10.29 -31.60
N ALA A 382 -25.28 -10.73 -32.85
CA ALA A 382 -26.08 -10.26 -33.98
C ALA A 382 -27.60 -10.50 -33.83
N ASN A 383 -28.01 -11.41 -32.93
CA ASN A 383 -29.41 -11.69 -32.59
C ASN A 383 -29.87 -10.97 -31.31
N GLY A 384 -29.04 -10.08 -30.76
CA GLY A 384 -29.32 -9.32 -29.54
C GLY A 384 -29.19 -10.10 -28.22
N ARG A 385 -28.70 -11.36 -28.25
CA ARG A 385 -28.54 -12.20 -27.05
C ARG A 385 -27.26 -11.82 -26.31
N LEU A 386 -27.28 -11.82 -24.97
CA LEU A 386 -26.07 -11.59 -24.19
C LEU A 386 -25.07 -12.74 -24.35
N ARG A 387 -23.79 -12.37 -24.40
CA ARG A 387 -22.61 -13.24 -24.47
C ARG A 387 -21.55 -12.73 -23.49
N PHE A 388 -20.79 -13.66 -22.93
CA PHE A 388 -19.57 -13.33 -22.21
C PHE A 388 -18.50 -12.82 -23.21
N PRO A 389 -17.75 -11.73 -22.92
CA PRO A 389 -16.90 -11.05 -23.89
C PRO A 389 -15.52 -11.75 -24.08
N SER A 390 -15.55 -13.02 -24.49
CA SER A 390 -14.36 -13.88 -24.63
C SER A 390 -13.26 -13.30 -25.50
N GLU A 391 -13.61 -12.60 -26.58
CA GLU A 391 -12.63 -11.99 -27.48
C GLU A 391 -11.86 -10.89 -26.74
N LYS A 392 -12.57 -9.98 -26.06
CA LYS A 392 -11.98 -8.87 -25.30
C LYS A 392 -11.04 -9.32 -24.19
N ILE A 393 -11.46 -10.28 -23.36
CA ILE A 393 -10.61 -10.77 -22.26
C ILE A 393 -9.39 -11.57 -22.71
N SER A 394 -9.38 -12.03 -23.98
CA SER A 394 -8.23 -12.69 -24.59
C SER A 394 -7.29 -11.71 -25.27
N ASP A 395 -7.81 -10.59 -25.77
CA ASP A 395 -7.06 -9.58 -26.53
C ASP A 395 -6.32 -8.57 -25.64
N ILE A 396 -5.60 -9.08 -24.64
CA ILE A 396 -4.75 -8.28 -23.76
C ILE A 396 -3.32 -8.33 -24.27
N SER A 397 -2.76 -7.16 -24.57
CA SER A 397 -1.34 -7.02 -24.95
C SER A 397 -0.41 -6.95 -23.74
N ASP A 398 0.87 -7.26 -23.97
CA ASP A 398 1.92 -7.03 -22.97
C ASP A 398 1.96 -5.56 -22.48
N SER A 399 1.60 -4.59 -23.34
CA SER A 399 1.52 -3.17 -22.98
C SER A 399 0.34 -2.82 -22.07
N MET A 400 -0.78 -3.55 -22.16
CA MET A 400 -1.90 -3.40 -21.22
C MET A 400 -1.57 -4.06 -19.87
N ALA A 401 -1.05 -5.28 -19.90
CA ALA A 401 -0.70 -6.05 -18.71
C ALA A 401 0.46 -5.44 -17.89
N ASN A 402 1.41 -4.78 -18.57
CA ASN A 402 2.52 -4.06 -17.95
C ASN A 402 2.33 -2.54 -17.96
N SER A 403 1.08 -2.07 -18.04
CA SER A 403 0.78 -0.64 -17.96
C SER A 403 1.07 -0.06 -16.57
N ASP A 404 1.33 1.24 -16.52
CA ASP A 404 1.51 2.03 -15.28
C ASP A 404 0.29 1.99 -14.33
N ARG A 405 -0.84 1.36 -14.72
CA ARG A 405 -2.02 1.14 -13.87
C ARG A 405 -1.75 0.11 -12.76
N LEU A 406 -0.78 -0.80 -12.93
CA LEU A 406 -0.49 -1.89 -11.98
C LEU A 406 0.91 -1.75 -11.35
N ALA A 407 0.92 -1.45 -10.06
CA ALA A 407 2.09 -1.50 -9.20
C ALA A 407 2.39 -2.93 -8.72
N GLU A 408 3.61 -3.15 -8.26
CA GLU A 408 4.06 -4.41 -7.66
C GLU A 408 4.99 -4.11 -6.49
N VAL A 409 4.83 -4.86 -5.40
CA VAL A 409 5.67 -4.75 -4.21
C VAL A 409 5.90 -6.14 -3.59
N VAL A 410 7.06 -6.34 -2.97
CA VAL A 410 7.33 -7.52 -2.15
C VAL A 410 6.73 -7.26 -0.77
N VAL A 411 5.83 -8.16 -0.33
CA VAL A 411 5.23 -8.06 1.00
C VAL A 411 6.16 -8.79 1.97
N PRO A 412 6.62 -8.15 3.06
CA PRO A 412 7.43 -8.81 4.07
C PRO A 412 6.70 -10.04 4.63
N ALA A 413 7.37 -11.19 4.64
CA ALA A 413 6.81 -12.38 5.25
C ALA A 413 6.56 -12.12 6.76
N PRO A 414 5.45 -12.62 7.33
CA PRO A 414 5.21 -12.52 8.77
C PRO A 414 6.27 -13.34 9.50
N LEU A 415 7.24 -12.65 10.12
CA LEU A 415 8.33 -13.25 10.89
C LEU A 415 7.91 -13.65 12.32
N VAL A 416 6.62 -13.55 12.64
CA VAL A 416 6.08 -13.89 13.96
C VAL A 416 6.00 -15.39 14.16
N THR A 417 6.20 -15.83 15.41
CA THR A 417 5.84 -17.19 15.80
C THR A 417 4.32 -17.35 15.83
N ARG A 418 3.82 -18.58 15.64
CA ARG A 418 2.38 -18.87 15.78
C ARG A 418 1.80 -18.42 17.13
N GLY A 419 2.63 -18.40 18.19
CA GLY A 419 2.23 -17.93 19.52
C GLY A 419 2.14 -16.40 19.67
N GLU A 420 2.76 -15.63 18.76
CA GLU A 420 2.64 -14.17 18.69
C GLU A 420 1.49 -13.74 17.78
N TYR A 421 1.31 -14.43 16.65
CA TYR A 421 0.12 -14.33 15.79
C TYR A 421 -1.16 -14.56 16.62
N LEU A 422 -1.25 -15.66 17.39
CA LEU A 422 -2.39 -15.95 18.28
C LEU A 422 -2.58 -14.95 19.43
N LYS A 423 -1.65 -14.02 19.66
CA LYS A 423 -1.77 -12.92 20.64
C LYS A 423 -2.11 -11.57 19.97
N GLY A 424 -2.39 -11.56 18.67
CA GLY A 424 -2.62 -10.33 17.89
C GLY A 424 -1.39 -9.43 17.76
N LYS A 425 -0.18 -9.93 18.03
CA LYS A 425 1.04 -9.08 18.11
C LYS A 425 1.64 -8.70 16.74
N GLU A 426 1.04 -9.13 15.63
CA GLU A 426 1.49 -8.73 14.28
C GLU A 426 1.43 -7.22 14.00
N GLN A 427 0.61 -6.48 14.75
CA GLN A 427 0.58 -5.02 14.66
C GLN A 427 1.79 -4.32 15.29
N ILE A 428 2.64 -5.01 16.09
CA ILE A 428 3.63 -4.36 16.97
C ILE A 428 5.06 -4.94 16.87
N SER A 429 5.27 -6.17 16.40
CA SER A 429 6.62 -6.77 16.36
C SER A 429 7.41 -6.51 15.07
N GLY A 430 8.07 -5.35 14.98
CA GLY A 430 9.11 -5.05 13.97
C GLY A 430 9.76 -3.66 14.19
N PRO A 431 11.02 -3.41 13.76
CA PRO A 431 11.73 -2.14 14.01
C PRO A 431 11.20 -0.89 13.26
N ARG A 432 10.14 -1.03 12.48
CA ARG A 432 9.35 0.02 11.80
C ARG A 432 8.09 -0.61 11.20
N LEU A 433 7.00 0.14 11.11
CA LEU A 433 5.82 -0.29 10.35
C LEU A 433 6.12 -0.19 8.85
N TRP A 434 6.28 -1.33 8.17
CA TRP A 434 6.45 -1.36 6.71
C TRP A 434 5.29 -0.66 6.00
N THR A 435 5.64 0.26 5.10
CA THR A 435 4.74 0.95 4.17
C THR A 435 5.28 0.81 2.74
N ILE A 436 4.38 0.79 1.75
CA ILE A 436 4.80 0.72 0.33
C ILE A 436 5.48 2.02 -0.10
N LEU A 437 5.13 3.15 0.53
CA LEU A 437 5.80 4.45 0.33
C LEU A 437 7.29 4.38 0.71
N GLN A 438 7.62 3.85 1.88
CA GLN A 438 9.02 3.74 2.34
C GLN A 438 9.82 2.75 1.50
N ASP A 439 9.22 1.64 1.09
CA ASP A 439 9.86 0.61 0.25
C ASP A 439 10.24 1.14 -1.15
N ASN A 440 9.40 2.03 -1.72
CA ASN A 440 9.67 2.67 -3.01
C ASN A 440 10.63 3.88 -2.92
N TYR A 441 10.71 4.55 -1.77
CA TYR A 441 11.49 5.79 -1.59
C TYR A 441 12.35 5.79 -0.30
N PRO A 442 13.25 4.81 -0.11
CA PRO A 442 14.19 4.83 1.01
C PRO A 442 15.08 6.08 0.92
N ASP A 443 15.13 6.85 2.01
CA ASP A 443 15.94 8.07 2.19
C ASP A 443 15.82 9.13 1.06
N ASN A 444 14.65 9.25 0.41
CA ASN A 444 14.43 10.17 -0.73
C ASN A 444 13.14 11.03 -0.63
N LEU A 445 12.58 11.19 0.57
CA LEU A 445 11.28 11.86 0.76
C LEU A 445 11.29 13.36 0.43
N ASP A 446 12.40 14.06 0.63
CA ASP A 446 12.53 15.50 0.34
C ASP A 446 12.46 15.79 -1.16
N ARG A 447 13.17 14.98 -1.96
CA ARG A 447 13.09 15.02 -3.42
C ARG A 447 11.68 14.66 -3.89
N LEU A 448 11.12 13.58 -3.35
CA LEU A 448 9.75 13.16 -3.66
C LEU A 448 8.73 14.28 -3.37
N ALA A 449 8.87 14.98 -2.26
CA ALA A 449 8.03 16.12 -1.90
C ALA A 449 8.18 17.28 -2.90
N ARG A 450 9.41 17.65 -3.29
CA ARG A 450 9.66 18.66 -4.34
C ARG A 450 9.01 18.27 -5.68
N ASP A 451 9.16 17.01 -6.09
CA ASP A 451 8.59 16.47 -7.34
C ASP A 451 7.04 16.43 -7.29
N ILE A 452 6.45 16.06 -6.15
CA ILE A 452 4.99 16.10 -5.92
C ILE A 452 4.44 17.52 -6.10
N VAL A 453 5.12 18.54 -5.58
CA VAL A 453 4.66 19.93 -5.72
C VAL A 453 4.75 20.39 -7.18
N LYS A 454 5.85 20.08 -7.88
CA LYS A 454 6.08 20.47 -9.28
C LYS A 454 5.15 19.76 -10.28
N SER A 455 5.19 18.43 -10.33
CA SER A 455 4.55 17.61 -11.36
C SER A 455 3.26 16.93 -10.91
N GLY A 456 2.99 16.88 -9.60
CA GLY A 456 1.75 16.36 -9.04
C GLY A 456 1.84 14.90 -8.58
N ALA A 457 1.22 14.60 -7.44
CA ALA A 457 1.22 13.27 -6.83
C ALA A 457 0.72 12.16 -7.78
N ASP A 458 -0.26 12.45 -8.65
CA ASP A 458 -0.80 11.45 -9.58
C ASP A 458 0.28 10.93 -10.55
N HIS A 459 1.15 11.83 -11.02
CA HIS A 459 2.24 11.51 -11.93
C HIS A 459 3.43 10.87 -11.22
N VAL A 460 3.80 11.38 -10.04
CA VAL A 460 5.02 10.96 -9.33
C VAL A 460 4.81 9.62 -8.59
N LEU A 461 3.66 9.43 -7.94
CA LEU A 461 3.38 8.30 -7.06
C LEU A 461 2.65 7.12 -7.75
N LYS A 462 2.99 6.82 -9.01
CA LYS A 462 2.37 5.74 -9.80
C LYS A 462 2.45 4.34 -9.16
N LYS A 463 3.32 4.13 -8.17
CA LYS A 463 3.55 2.83 -7.51
C LYS A 463 3.14 2.77 -6.04
N VAL A 464 2.64 3.87 -5.47
CA VAL A 464 2.32 3.98 -4.04
C VAL A 464 0.81 4.07 -3.85
N PRO A 465 0.20 3.33 -2.91
CA PRO A 465 -1.21 3.45 -2.59
C PRO A 465 -1.62 4.90 -2.31
N ARG A 466 -2.74 5.33 -2.89
CA ARG A 466 -3.31 6.66 -2.65
C ARG A 466 -4.82 6.56 -2.46
N ALA A 467 -5.34 7.27 -1.47
CA ALA A 467 -6.78 7.45 -1.28
C ALA A 467 -7.17 8.88 -1.66
N ARG A 468 -8.23 9.02 -2.46
CA ARG A 468 -8.82 10.31 -2.82
C ARG A 468 -10.29 10.34 -2.42
N PHE A 469 -10.67 11.40 -1.71
CA PHE A 469 -12.04 11.74 -1.36
C PHE A 469 -12.26 13.16 -1.88
N ARG A 470 -12.79 13.30 -3.10
CA ARG A 470 -12.83 14.59 -3.83
C ARG A 470 -11.46 15.28 -3.87
N ASN A 471 -11.28 16.38 -3.15
CA ASN A 471 -10.04 17.17 -3.09
C ASN A 471 -9.10 16.74 -1.95
N LEU A 472 -9.56 15.90 -1.02
CA LEU A 472 -8.72 15.31 0.03
C LEU A 472 -7.93 14.12 -0.55
N MET A 473 -6.61 14.21 -0.53
CA MET A 473 -5.71 13.10 -0.86
C MET A 473 -4.93 12.65 0.37
N ALA A 474 -4.87 11.34 0.60
CA ALA A 474 -4.01 10.70 1.59
C ALA A 474 -3.05 9.71 0.91
N ILE A 475 -1.79 9.73 1.34
CA ILE A 475 -0.71 8.82 0.90
C ILE A 475 -0.15 8.04 2.08
N ASP A 476 -0.12 8.64 3.28
CA ASP A 476 0.25 7.95 4.51
C ASP A 476 -0.76 6.82 4.82
N ARG A 477 -0.24 5.65 5.18
CA ARG A 477 -1.04 4.45 5.46
C ARG A 477 -2.08 4.71 6.57
N VAL A 478 -1.68 5.40 7.64
CA VAL A 478 -2.56 5.65 8.79
C VAL A 478 -3.73 6.57 8.40
N GLU A 479 -3.47 7.61 7.62
CA GLU A 479 -4.52 8.51 7.09
C GLU A 479 -5.46 7.78 6.11
N ILE A 480 -4.91 6.97 5.21
CA ILE A 480 -5.69 6.13 4.27
C ILE A 480 -6.67 5.22 5.01
N GLU A 481 -6.18 4.44 6.00
CA GLU A 481 -7.00 3.52 6.79
C GLU A 481 -8.05 4.27 7.63
N THR A 482 -7.68 5.40 8.24
CA THR A 482 -8.58 6.24 9.05
C THR A 482 -9.73 6.80 8.21
N PHE A 483 -9.43 7.44 7.09
CA PHE A 483 -10.46 8.07 6.24
C PHE A 483 -11.37 7.03 5.56
N ARG A 484 -10.82 5.88 5.14
CA ARG A 484 -11.62 4.77 4.57
C ARG A 484 -12.55 4.15 5.62
N SER A 485 -12.08 3.97 6.85
CA SER A 485 -12.88 3.46 7.97
C SER A 485 -14.07 4.37 8.29
N ILE A 486 -13.83 5.69 8.36
CA ILE A 486 -14.89 6.67 8.59
C ILE A 486 -15.87 6.74 7.41
N ARG A 487 -15.39 6.68 6.15
CA ARG A 487 -16.26 6.60 4.97
C ARG A 487 -17.17 5.37 5.04
N ALA A 488 -16.62 4.19 5.37
CA ALA A 488 -17.39 2.95 5.48
C ALA A 488 -18.45 3.03 6.59
N LEU A 489 -18.10 3.59 7.75
CA LEU A 489 -19.02 3.81 8.88
C LEU A 489 -20.20 4.72 8.49
N ILE A 490 -19.93 5.83 7.78
CA ILE A 490 -20.96 6.76 7.31
C ILE A 490 -21.85 6.09 6.27
N ALA A 491 -21.27 5.44 5.25
CA ALA A 491 -22.03 4.77 4.20
C ALA A 491 -22.97 3.69 4.76
N GLU A 492 -22.50 2.91 5.74
CA GLU A 492 -23.30 1.89 6.41
C GLU A 492 -24.42 2.50 7.28
N TYR A 493 -24.14 3.56 8.04
CA TYR A 493 -25.17 4.30 8.76
C TYR A 493 -26.25 4.87 7.83
N CYS A 494 -25.86 5.37 6.65
CA CYS A 494 -26.79 5.92 5.67
C CYS A 494 -27.75 4.85 5.10
N ARG A 495 -27.34 3.58 5.00
CA ARG A 495 -28.19 2.47 4.55
C ARG A 495 -29.15 1.92 5.62
N ARG A 496 -28.81 2.04 6.90
CA ARG A 496 -29.66 1.57 8.02
C ARG A 496 -30.86 2.49 8.25
N ASP A 497 -32.00 1.94 8.62
CA ASP A 497 -33.08 2.76 9.21
C ASP A 497 -32.71 3.06 10.67
N SER A 498 -32.16 4.25 10.91
CA SER A 498 -31.78 4.74 12.23
C SER A 498 -32.36 6.13 12.43
N GLN A 499 -32.89 6.36 13.63
CA GLN A 499 -33.47 7.63 14.06
C GLN A 499 -32.55 8.40 15.03
N THR A 500 -31.38 7.85 15.35
CA THR A 500 -30.38 8.47 16.24
C THR A 500 -29.18 8.98 15.44
N PRO A 501 -28.54 10.11 15.85
CA PRO A 501 -27.37 10.66 15.17
C PRO A 501 -26.14 9.73 15.18
N LEU A 502 -25.44 9.64 14.05
CA LEU A 502 -24.09 9.06 14.01
C LEU A 502 -23.11 10.05 14.63
N SER A 503 -22.47 9.70 15.74
CA SER A 503 -21.54 10.58 16.45
C SER A 503 -20.08 10.26 16.14
N LEU A 504 -19.36 11.22 15.57
CA LEU A 504 -17.95 11.16 15.20
C LEU A 504 -17.15 12.24 15.94
N ALA A 505 -15.89 11.96 16.29
CA ALA A 505 -14.98 12.94 16.90
C ALA A 505 -13.79 13.26 15.98
N VAL A 506 -13.36 14.51 15.93
CA VAL A 506 -12.21 14.94 15.10
C VAL A 506 -11.26 15.79 15.93
N PHE A 507 -10.01 15.35 15.99
CA PHE A 507 -8.93 16.02 16.70
C PHE A 507 -7.80 16.41 15.74
N GLY A 508 -6.94 17.31 16.19
CA GLY A 508 -5.80 17.81 15.44
C GLY A 508 -5.47 19.24 15.86
N ALA A 509 -4.37 19.80 15.37
CA ALA A 509 -3.99 21.19 15.63
C ALA A 509 -5.04 22.19 15.07
N PRO A 510 -5.04 23.46 15.54
CA PRO A 510 -5.69 24.55 14.81
C PRO A 510 -5.18 24.61 13.36
N GLY A 511 -6.06 24.80 12.39
CA GLY A 511 -5.68 24.82 10.98
C GLY A 511 -5.37 23.45 10.34
N SER A 512 -5.47 22.32 11.05
CA SER A 512 -5.18 20.98 10.49
C SER A 512 -6.23 20.42 9.51
N GLY A 513 -7.22 21.21 9.09
CA GLY A 513 -8.25 20.78 8.14
C GLY A 513 -9.39 19.93 8.72
N LYS A 514 -9.67 19.98 10.03
CA LYS A 514 -10.73 19.18 10.72
C LYS A 514 -12.07 19.11 9.95
N SER A 515 -12.69 20.25 9.68
CA SER A 515 -13.98 20.30 9.00
C SER A 515 -13.86 19.94 7.50
N PHE A 516 -12.74 20.28 6.86
CA PHE A 516 -12.46 19.94 5.46
C PHE A 516 -12.40 18.42 5.27
N ALA A 517 -11.61 17.70 6.07
CA ALA A 517 -11.43 16.26 5.91
C ALA A 517 -12.75 15.49 5.98
N VAL A 518 -13.60 15.78 6.98
CA VAL A 518 -14.93 15.14 7.07
C VAL A 518 -15.86 15.58 5.95
N THR A 519 -15.86 16.86 5.57
CA THR A 519 -16.70 17.36 4.47
C THR A 519 -16.35 16.68 3.15
N GLU A 520 -15.07 16.51 2.83
CA GLU A 520 -14.62 15.84 1.60
C GLU A 520 -14.95 14.33 1.60
N ILE A 521 -14.77 13.64 2.74
CA ILE A 521 -15.19 12.23 2.91
C ILE A 521 -16.70 12.08 2.68
N VAL A 522 -17.50 12.92 3.35
CA VAL A 522 -18.96 12.87 3.31
C VAL A 522 -19.48 13.24 1.92
N SER A 523 -18.93 14.28 1.30
CA SER A 523 -19.28 14.69 -0.08
C SER A 523 -18.87 13.63 -1.12
N SER A 524 -17.81 12.83 -0.87
CA SER A 524 -17.43 11.74 -1.77
C SER A 524 -18.46 10.60 -1.82
N LEU A 525 -19.36 10.51 -0.83
CA LEU A 525 -20.49 9.58 -0.81
C LEU A 525 -21.75 10.16 -1.47
N GLU A 526 -21.87 11.49 -1.51
CA GLU A 526 -22.91 12.20 -2.27
C GLU A 526 -22.64 12.11 -3.78
N GLU A 527 -21.39 12.33 -4.19
CA GLU A 527 -20.97 12.16 -5.60
C GLU A 527 -21.02 10.71 -6.09
N SER A 528 -20.92 9.72 -5.19
CA SER A 528 -21.06 8.29 -5.55
C SER A 528 -22.50 7.76 -5.47
N GLY A 529 -23.49 8.65 -5.27
CA GLY A 529 -24.92 8.31 -5.17
C GLY A 529 -25.29 7.42 -3.98
N GLU A 530 -24.34 7.08 -3.12
CA GLU A 530 -24.56 6.27 -1.90
C GLU A 530 -25.31 7.05 -0.81
N LEU A 531 -25.39 8.37 -0.94
CA LEU A 531 -26.00 9.29 0.00
C LEU A 531 -26.83 10.34 -0.76
N GLY A 532 -28.00 10.70 -0.23
CA GLY A 532 -28.81 11.82 -0.74
C GLY A 532 -28.22 13.18 -0.38
N GLU A 533 -28.94 14.26 -0.71
CA GLU A 533 -28.44 15.63 -0.54
C GLU A 533 -27.97 15.92 0.90
N ILE A 534 -26.75 16.46 1.04
CA ILE A 534 -26.11 16.72 2.33
C ILE A 534 -26.22 18.19 2.69
N ARG A 535 -26.61 18.45 3.94
CA ARG A 535 -26.86 19.79 4.47
C ARG A 535 -25.91 20.07 5.63
N PRO A 536 -24.76 20.71 5.38
CA PRO A 536 -23.81 21.07 6.43
C PRO A 536 -24.39 22.17 7.33
N LEU A 537 -24.25 21.99 8.64
CA LEU A 537 -24.57 22.94 9.69
C LEU A 537 -23.35 23.04 10.62
N THR A 538 -22.96 24.26 11.00
CA THR A 538 -21.80 24.48 11.87
C THR A 538 -22.19 25.36 13.04
N PHE A 539 -21.93 24.88 14.25
CA PHE A 539 -22.17 25.58 15.50
C PHE A 539 -20.88 25.59 16.32
N ASN A 540 -20.35 26.77 16.64
CA ASN A 540 -19.18 26.91 17.51
C ASN A 540 -19.64 27.13 18.96
N LEU A 541 -19.29 26.21 19.86
CA LEU A 541 -19.74 26.21 21.24
C LEU A 541 -19.09 27.30 22.11
N SER A 542 -17.98 27.93 21.69
CA SER A 542 -17.46 29.11 22.42
C SER A 542 -18.26 30.38 22.19
N GLN A 543 -19.16 30.39 21.20
CA GLN A 543 -20.13 31.47 20.98
C GLN A 543 -21.44 31.26 21.74
N PHE A 544 -21.64 30.10 22.37
CA PHE A 544 -22.86 29.79 23.12
C PHE A 544 -22.76 30.32 24.55
N SER A 545 -23.80 31.04 24.97
CA SER A 545 -23.94 31.63 26.30
C SER A 545 -24.53 30.66 27.32
N SER A 546 -25.38 29.73 26.87
CA SER A 546 -26.14 28.84 27.75
C SER A 546 -26.60 27.56 27.04
N PRO A 547 -27.07 26.53 27.78
CA PRO A 547 -27.69 25.34 27.19
C PRO A 547 -28.91 25.62 26.29
N ALA A 548 -29.56 26.78 26.39
CA ALA A 548 -30.67 27.16 25.52
C ALA A 548 -30.21 27.39 24.06
N ASP A 549 -28.99 27.87 23.85
CA ASP A 549 -28.41 28.08 22.51
C ASP A 549 -28.20 26.73 21.80
N LEU A 550 -27.82 25.69 22.56
CA LEU A 550 -27.72 24.32 22.06
C LEU A 550 -29.10 23.72 21.72
N VAL A 551 -30.14 24.01 22.51
CA VAL A 551 -31.52 23.60 22.19
C VAL A 551 -32.00 24.26 20.89
N ALA A 552 -31.73 25.55 20.70
CA ALA A 552 -32.04 26.26 19.45
C ALA A 552 -31.29 25.67 18.24
N ALA A 553 -30.01 25.34 18.40
CA ALA A 553 -29.23 24.66 17.37
C ALA A 553 -29.81 23.26 17.01
N LEU A 554 -30.25 22.49 18.01
CA LEU A 554 -30.87 21.18 17.79
C LEU A 554 -32.24 21.25 17.09
N HIS A 555 -33.04 22.31 17.32
CA HIS A 555 -34.22 22.58 16.48
C HIS A 555 -33.83 22.89 15.03
N ALA A 556 -32.79 23.68 14.79
CA ALA A 556 -32.31 23.97 13.42
C ALA A 556 -31.82 22.70 12.68
N VAL A 557 -31.18 21.75 13.39
CA VAL A 557 -30.84 20.43 12.84
C VAL A 557 -32.10 19.65 12.46
N ARG A 558 -33.08 19.61 13.38
CA ARG A 558 -34.35 18.89 13.19
C ARG A 558 -35.13 19.41 11.97
N ASP A 559 -35.13 20.72 11.71
CA ASP A 559 -35.87 21.35 10.60
C ASP A 559 -35.29 21.03 9.20
N VAL A 560 -34.11 20.41 9.12
CA VAL A 560 -33.52 19.91 7.88
C VAL A 560 -34.05 18.52 7.52
N VAL A 561 -34.25 17.63 8.50
CA VAL A 561 -34.61 16.22 8.27
C VAL A 561 -35.92 16.05 7.46
N PRO A 562 -37.02 16.79 7.73
CA PRO A 562 -38.25 16.73 6.92
C PRO A 562 -38.07 17.09 5.44
N LYS A 563 -37.02 17.85 5.09
CA LYS A 563 -36.74 18.30 3.72
C LYS A 563 -36.00 17.25 2.88
N LYS A 564 -35.83 16.02 3.40
CA LYS A 564 -35.06 14.91 2.82
C LYS A 564 -33.55 15.14 2.69
N GLY A 565 -33.01 16.22 3.26
CA GLY A 565 -31.57 16.43 3.38
C GLY A 565 -30.99 15.70 4.59
N MET A 566 -29.79 15.14 4.47
CA MET A 566 -29.03 14.58 5.60
C MET A 566 -28.29 15.71 6.32
N PRO A 567 -28.59 16.02 7.60
CA PRO A 567 -27.85 17.04 8.34
C PRO A 567 -26.45 16.53 8.70
N LEU A 568 -25.41 17.25 8.27
CA LEU A 568 -24.02 17.07 8.70
C LEU A 568 -23.68 18.21 9.67
N VAL A 569 -23.65 17.91 10.96
CA VAL A 569 -23.60 18.92 12.03
C VAL A 569 -22.21 18.94 12.67
N PHE A 570 -21.48 20.03 12.47
CA PHE A 570 -20.22 20.32 13.16
C PHE A 570 -20.49 21.04 14.48
N TRP A 571 -20.13 20.40 15.57
CA TRP A 571 -20.04 20.99 16.91
C TRP A 571 -18.56 21.38 17.13
N ASP A 572 -18.22 22.60 16.74
CA ASP A 572 -16.84 23.13 16.82
C ASP A 572 -16.56 23.67 18.23
N GLU A 573 -15.30 23.54 18.66
CA GLU A 573 -14.83 23.85 20.02
C GLU A 573 -15.68 23.19 21.13
N PHE A 574 -16.21 21.98 20.88
CA PHE A 574 -17.12 21.28 21.81
C PHE A 574 -16.53 20.99 23.20
N ASP A 575 -15.20 21.03 23.31
CA ASP A 575 -14.43 20.77 24.52
C ASP A 575 -14.12 22.05 25.34
N THR A 576 -14.66 23.20 24.92
CA THR A 576 -14.66 24.46 25.66
C THR A 576 -15.34 24.33 27.05
N PRO A 577 -14.96 25.10 28.08
CA PRO A 577 -15.68 25.12 29.35
C PRO A 577 -17.08 25.74 29.25
N LEU A 578 -17.97 25.34 30.16
CA LEU A 578 -19.26 25.98 30.43
C LEU A 578 -19.34 26.28 31.93
N ASP A 579 -19.68 27.51 32.30
CA ASP A 579 -19.73 27.98 33.71
C ASP A 579 -18.45 27.67 34.50
N GLY A 580 -17.29 27.79 33.86
CA GLY A 580 -15.98 27.41 34.42
C GLY A 580 -15.72 25.89 34.52
N ALA A 581 -16.73 25.04 34.32
CA ALA A 581 -16.57 23.60 34.27
C ALA A 581 -15.99 23.16 32.91
N LYS A 582 -14.72 22.73 32.91
CA LYS A 582 -14.06 22.12 31.74
C LYS A 582 -14.90 20.92 31.25
N PHE A 583 -15.17 20.87 29.94
CA PHE A 583 -16.06 19.88 29.30
C PHE A 583 -17.53 19.95 29.76
N GLY A 584 -17.98 21.07 30.34
CA GLY A 584 -19.32 21.21 30.91
C GLY A 584 -20.48 20.96 29.94
N TRP A 585 -20.23 21.09 28.63
CA TRP A 585 -21.16 20.83 27.53
C TRP A 585 -21.49 19.35 27.30
N LEU A 586 -20.56 18.41 27.58
CA LEU A 586 -20.70 17.00 27.16
C LEU A 586 -21.99 16.34 27.67
N ARG A 587 -22.42 16.70 28.89
CA ARG A 587 -23.65 16.18 29.51
C ARG A 587 -24.91 16.42 28.68
N TYR A 588 -24.97 17.53 27.93
CA TYR A 588 -26.15 17.93 27.15
C TYR A 588 -26.25 17.18 25.82
N PHE A 589 -25.15 16.62 25.31
CA PHE A 589 -25.16 15.79 24.11
C PHE A 589 -25.53 14.32 24.37
N LEU A 590 -25.52 13.86 25.63
CA LEU A 590 -25.71 12.44 25.95
C LEU A 590 -27.06 11.85 25.47
N ALA A 591 -28.16 12.60 25.64
CA ALA A 591 -29.49 12.21 25.15
C ALA A 591 -29.64 12.42 23.63
N PRO A 592 -29.19 13.56 23.04
CA PRO A 592 -29.11 13.72 21.59
C PRO A 592 -28.40 12.57 20.86
N MET A 593 -27.24 12.14 21.35
CA MET A 593 -26.43 11.08 20.73
C MET A 593 -27.03 9.68 20.95
N GLN A 594 -27.59 9.40 22.13
CA GLN A 594 -28.06 8.06 22.50
C GLN A 594 -29.49 7.79 22.02
N ASP A 595 -30.40 8.72 22.28
CA ASP A 595 -31.85 8.53 22.14
C ASP A 595 -32.41 9.24 20.89
N GLY A 596 -31.58 10.04 20.20
CA GLY A 596 -31.98 10.87 19.07
C GLY A 596 -32.95 11.97 19.46
N LYS A 597 -32.90 12.43 20.72
CA LYS A 597 -33.89 13.35 21.33
C LYS A 597 -33.21 14.40 22.21
N PHE A 598 -33.89 15.53 22.37
CA PHE A 598 -33.52 16.59 23.30
C PHE A 598 -34.75 17.14 24.03
N ASN A 599 -34.52 17.78 25.17
CA ASN A 599 -35.58 18.37 25.98
C ASN A 599 -35.60 19.90 25.76
N ASP A 600 -36.79 20.44 25.58
CA ASP A 600 -37.06 21.88 25.56
C ASP A 600 -38.14 22.17 26.62
N GLY A 601 -37.71 22.66 27.78
CA GLY A 601 -38.53 22.70 28.98
C GLY A 601 -39.08 21.31 29.36
N ASN A 602 -40.40 21.17 29.27
CA ASN A 602 -41.12 19.91 29.57
C ASN A 602 -41.37 19.03 28.32
N TYR A 603 -40.99 19.48 27.12
CA TYR A 603 -41.24 18.77 25.88
C TYR A 603 -40.00 18.00 25.40
N VAL A 604 -40.21 16.80 24.86
CA VAL A 604 -39.16 15.97 24.28
C VAL A 604 -39.28 16.00 22.76
N HIS A 605 -38.25 16.50 22.08
CA HIS A 605 -38.22 16.64 20.63
C HIS A 605 -37.29 15.61 19.99
N PRO A 606 -37.73 14.89 18.93
CA PRO A 606 -36.85 14.03 18.14
C PRO A 606 -35.98 14.87 17.20
N ILE A 607 -34.72 14.47 17.05
CA ILE A 607 -33.76 15.04 16.10
C ILE A 607 -33.95 14.40 14.72
N GLY A 608 -34.03 13.06 14.71
CA GLY A 608 -34.04 12.24 13.49
C GLY A 608 -32.64 11.85 13.02
N LYS A 609 -32.56 11.31 11.81
CA LYS A 609 -31.32 10.80 11.21
C LYS A 609 -30.38 11.95 10.83
N SER A 610 -29.17 11.98 11.39
CA SER A 610 -28.15 13.01 11.16
C SER A 610 -26.74 12.53 11.49
N ILE A 611 -25.72 13.26 11.07
CA ILE A 611 -24.32 13.00 11.42
C ILE A 611 -23.83 14.14 12.31
N PHE A 612 -23.34 13.82 13.51
CA PHE A 612 -22.73 14.77 14.46
C PHE A 612 -21.21 14.61 14.43
N VAL A 613 -20.51 15.72 14.25
CA VAL A 613 -19.05 15.79 14.16
C VAL A 613 -18.55 16.73 15.25
N PHE A 614 -17.96 16.16 16.29
CA PHE A 614 -17.41 16.90 17.43
C PHE A 614 -15.95 17.27 17.14
N ALA A 615 -15.69 18.53 16.81
CA ALA A 615 -14.36 19.02 16.44
C ALA A 615 -13.66 19.68 17.65
N GLY A 616 -12.61 19.04 18.15
CA GLY A 616 -11.91 19.47 19.37
C GLY A 616 -10.91 20.60 19.13
N GLY A 617 -10.95 21.61 19.99
CA GLY A 617 -9.98 22.72 20.00
C GLY A 617 -8.85 22.54 21.02
N THR A 618 -9.12 21.88 22.15
CA THR A 618 -8.16 21.81 23.29
C THR A 618 -7.32 20.55 23.33
N SER A 619 -7.62 19.53 22.52
CA SER A 619 -6.86 18.28 22.40
C SER A 619 -6.54 17.98 20.94
N ARG A 620 -5.30 17.58 20.67
CA ARG A 620 -4.79 17.23 19.34
C ARG A 620 -5.07 15.77 18.96
N ARG A 621 -5.38 14.90 19.93
CA ARG A 621 -5.68 13.47 19.70
C ARG A 621 -6.80 12.94 20.59
N MET A 622 -7.46 11.87 20.15
CA MET A 622 -8.45 11.12 20.93
C MET A 622 -7.86 10.58 22.24
N ALA A 623 -6.63 10.08 22.23
CA ALA A 623 -5.95 9.59 23.45
C ALA A 623 -5.81 10.70 24.51
N GLU A 624 -5.34 11.88 24.09
CA GLU A 624 -5.19 13.05 24.96
C GLU A 624 -6.54 13.54 25.52
N PHE A 625 -7.61 13.48 24.71
CA PHE A 625 -8.95 13.81 25.15
C PHE A 625 -9.50 12.79 26.17
N ARG A 626 -9.22 11.49 25.98
CA ARG A 626 -9.54 10.43 26.96
C ARG A 626 -8.82 10.68 28.28
N ASP A 627 -7.50 10.87 28.27
CA ASP A 627 -6.70 11.12 29.48
C ASP A 627 -7.20 12.34 30.27
N LYS A 628 -7.60 13.42 29.58
CA LYS A 628 -8.13 14.63 30.22
C LYS A 628 -9.54 14.44 30.80
N THR A 629 -10.35 13.57 30.21
CA THR A 629 -11.73 13.33 30.64
C THR A 629 -11.83 12.29 31.75
N GLU A 630 -11.01 11.23 31.71
CA GLU A 630 -10.89 10.25 32.80
C GLU A 630 -10.34 10.90 34.08
N ALA A 631 -9.38 11.82 33.95
CA ALA A 631 -8.89 12.64 35.07
C ALA A 631 -9.95 13.59 35.68
N LYS A 632 -11.15 13.68 35.12
CA LYS A 632 -12.28 14.47 35.64
C LYS A 632 -13.60 13.67 35.56
N PRO A 633 -13.86 12.71 36.47
CA PRO A 633 -15.04 11.84 36.42
C PRO A 633 -16.38 12.58 36.34
N ASN A 634 -16.49 13.73 37.00
CA ASN A 634 -17.71 14.57 37.00
C ASN A 634 -18.01 15.24 35.65
N SER A 635 -17.13 15.14 34.65
CA SER A 635 -17.29 15.75 33.32
C SER A 635 -18.25 15.01 32.39
N LYS A 636 -18.70 13.79 32.74
CA LYS A 636 -19.44 12.89 31.83
C LYS A 636 -18.67 12.51 30.56
N GLY A 637 -17.35 12.68 30.54
CA GLY A 637 -16.50 12.28 29.42
C GLY A 637 -16.55 10.77 29.07
N PRO A 638 -16.50 9.84 30.03
CA PRO A 638 -16.67 8.40 29.74
C PRO A 638 -18.03 8.07 29.11
N ASP A 639 -19.12 8.67 29.63
CA ASP A 639 -20.46 8.55 29.04
C ASP A 639 -20.52 9.09 27.60
N PHE A 640 -19.81 10.19 27.31
CA PHE A 640 -19.74 10.78 25.97
C PHE A 640 -18.91 9.90 25.01
N LEU A 641 -17.74 9.43 25.45
CA LEU A 641 -16.86 8.55 24.67
C LEU A 641 -17.56 7.24 24.30
N SER A 642 -18.39 6.66 25.17
CA SER A 642 -19.17 5.44 24.86
C SER A 642 -20.24 5.65 23.77
N ARG A 643 -20.57 6.90 23.42
CA ARG A 643 -21.54 7.27 22.38
C ARG A 643 -20.88 7.64 21.05
N ILE A 644 -19.58 7.93 21.03
CA ILE A 644 -18.81 8.08 19.79
C ILE A 644 -18.75 6.72 19.05
N ARG A 645 -18.78 6.77 17.72
CA ARG A 645 -18.77 5.58 16.83
C ARG A 645 -17.55 5.50 15.91
N GLY A 646 -16.83 6.60 15.76
CA GLY A 646 -15.56 6.68 15.03
C GLY A 646 -14.86 7.99 15.34
N TYR A 647 -13.55 8.05 15.13
CA TYR A 647 -12.78 9.27 15.31
C TYR A 647 -11.69 9.44 14.24
N ILE A 648 -11.20 10.68 14.11
CA ILE A 648 -10.07 11.05 13.25
C ILE A 648 -9.09 11.87 14.09
N ASP A 649 -7.83 11.43 14.15
CA ASP A 649 -6.72 12.22 14.66
C ASP A 649 -5.93 12.79 13.45
N LEU A 650 -6.21 14.03 13.05
CA LEU A 650 -5.56 14.63 11.88
C LEU A 650 -4.12 15.07 12.19
N ARG A 651 -3.19 14.60 11.35
CA ARG A 651 -1.80 15.04 11.36
C ARG A 651 -1.69 16.45 10.76
N GLY A 652 -0.78 17.25 11.30
CA GLY A 652 -0.57 18.63 10.84
C GLY A 652 0.36 18.74 9.63
N THR A 653 0.65 19.98 9.25
CA THR A 653 1.74 20.33 8.31
C THR A 653 3.12 20.03 8.88
N ASP A 654 3.23 19.97 10.21
CA ASP A 654 4.48 20.00 10.94
C ASP A 654 4.78 18.61 11.52
N PRO A 655 6.06 18.26 11.70
CA PRO A 655 6.44 16.95 12.21
C PRO A 655 6.00 16.81 13.67
N VAL A 656 5.31 15.72 13.98
CA VAL A 656 5.04 15.31 15.36
C VAL A 656 6.37 14.96 16.03
N THR A 657 6.80 15.74 17.02
CA THR A 657 8.01 15.41 17.81
C THR A 657 7.69 14.58 19.05
N ALA A 658 8.66 13.78 19.50
CA ALA A 658 8.50 12.92 20.70
C ALA A 658 8.25 13.72 22.00
N GLN A 659 8.59 15.01 22.03
CA GLN A 659 8.27 15.91 23.13
C GLN A 659 6.77 16.27 23.19
N GLU A 660 6.06 16.30 22.05
CA GLU A 660 4.60 16.51 22.05
C GLU A 660 3.83 15.26 22.51
N THR A 661 4.43 14.07 22.45
CA THR A 661 3.84 12.83 22.99
C THR A 661 4.14 12.60 24.46
N ASN A 662 5.22 13.20 24.99
CA ASN A 662 5.67 13.02 26.36
C ASN A 662 5.44 14.30 27.18
N ASN A 663 4.29 14.37 27.85
CA ASN A 663 4.05 15.37 28.89
C ASN A 663 4.93 15.04 30.13
N PRO A 664 5.94 15.84 30.48
CA PRO A 664 6.98 15.46 31.46
C PRO A 664 6.45 15.27 32.89
N GLU A 665 5.24 15.76 33.19
CA GLU A 665 4.60 15.57 34.51
C GLU A 665 4.04 14.14 34.74
N ARG A 666 4.13 13.22 33.76
CA ARG A 666 3.47 11.90 33.82
C ARG A 666 4.34 10.71 33.39
N GLU A 667 5.66 10.75 33.59
CA GLU A 667 6.53 9.59 33.31
C GLU A 667 6.40 8.43 34.31
N VAL A 668 5.85 8.66 35.51
CA VAL A 668 5.97 7.73 36.65
C VAL A 668 5.01 6.52 36.60
N ASP A 669 3.85 6.62 35.93
CA ASP A 669 2.75 5.64 36.02
C ASP A 669 2.33 4.97 34.69
N LYS A 670 3.02 5.23 33.57
CA LYS A 670 2.68 4.60 32.28
C LYS A 670 3.20 3.17 32.19
N ARG A 671 2.43 2.27 31.58
CA ARG A 671 2.89 0.90 31.28
C ARG A 671 3.99 0.94 30.20
N PRO A 672 5.06 0.12 30.28
CA PRO A 672 6.14 0.13 29.30
C PRO A 672 5.67 -0.03 27.85
N GLU A 673 4.67 -0.89 27.62
CA GLU A 673 4.08 -1.14 26.30
C GLU A 673 3.41 0.12 25.70
N GLU A 674 2.84 1.00 26.54
CA GLU A 674 2.21 2.25 26.10
C GLU A 674 3.23 3.37 25.85
N GLN A 675 4.33 3.41 26.61
CA GLN A 675 5.46 4.32 26.33
C GLN A 675 6.13 3.96 25.00
N GLU A 676 6.40 2.67 24.78
CA GLU A 676 7.07 2.21 23.56
C GLU A 676 6.21 2.42 22.31
N ALA A 677 4.88 2.24 22.40
CA ALA A 677 3.96 2.58 21.32
C ALA A 677 3.94 4.09 20.99
N ASN A 678 3.96 4.96 21.99
CA ASN A 678 3.98 6.42 21.79
C ASN A 678 5.31 6.92 21.19
N LEU A 679 6.44 6.36 21.63
CA LEU A 679 7.77 6.66 21.07
C LEU A 679 7.84 6.29 19.58
N ARG A 680 7.42 5.08 19.21
CA ARG A 680 7.38 4.63 17.81
C ARG A 680 6.47 5.53 16.94
N LEU A 681 5.30 5.92 17.45
CA LEU A 681 4.38 6.84 16.76
C LEU A 681 4.94 8.25 16.52
N ALA A 682 5.95 8.67 17.29
CA ALA A 682 6.65 9.94 17.08
C ALA A 682 7.89 9.78 16.17
N GLU A 683 8.57 8.63 16.21
CA GLU A 683 9.63 8.30 15.24
C GLU A 683 9.07 8.08 13.82
N ASP A 684 7.81 7.64 13.69
CA ASP A 684 7.16 7.32 12.41
C ASP A 684 6.60 8.52 11.62
N ASP A 685 6.59 9.77 12.14
CA ASP A 685 6.09 10.92 11.35
C ASP A 685 7.09 11.45 10.30
N THR A 686 7.91 10.54 9.74
CA THR A 686 8.88 10.84 8.69
C THR A 686 8.21 11.32 7.39
N TYR A 687 6.93 10.99 7.18
CA TYR A 687 6.17 11.34 5.97
C TYR A 687 5.54 12.75 5.99
N TYR A 688 5.76 13.57 7.02
CA TYR A 688 5.17 14.92 7.14
C TYR A 688 5.46 15.80 5.92
N ILE A 689 6.68 15.73 5.37
CA ILE A 689 7.10 16.52 4.20
C ILE A 689 6.31 16.16 2.93
N VAL A 690 5.88 14.89 2.79
CA VAL A 690 5.04 14.42 1.68
C VAL A 690 3.60 14.92 1.84
N ARG A 691 3.05 14.91 3.07
CA ARG A 691 1.74 15.55 3.35
C ARG A 691 1.79 17.05 3.05
N ARG A 692 2.85 17.73 3.51
CA ARG A 692 3.12 19.16 3.31
C ARG A 692 3.20 19.51 1.82
N ALA A 693 3.85 18.67 1.01
CA ALA A 693 3.89 18.80 -0.46
C ALA A 693 2.52 18.70 -1.13
N VAL A 694 1.69 17.69 -0.77
CA VAL A 694 0.33 17.55 -1.32
C VAL A 694 -0.53 18.76 -0.97
N LEU A 695 -0.46 19.23 0.29
CA LEU A 695 -1.19 20.40 0.75
C LEU A 695 -0.74 21.67 0.02
N LEU A 696 0.57 21.93 -0.03
CA LEU A 696 1.15 23.10 -0.69
C LEU A 696 0.71 23.18 -2.16
N ARG A 697 0.77 22.05 -2.87
CA ARG A 697 0.29 21.98 -4.25
C ARG A 697 -1.21 22.29 -4.36
N SER A 698 -2.04 21.71 -3.50
CA SER A 698 -3.49 21.95 -3.49
C SER A 698 -3.83 23.43 -3.23
N LEU A 699 -3.12 24.07 -2.29
CA LEU A 699 -3.26 25.51 -2.03
C LEU A 699 -2.83 26.36 -3.24
N LEU A 700 -1.70 26.04 -3.86
CA LEU A 700 -1.23 26.74 -5.07
C LEU A 700 -2.18 26.55 -6.25
N GLU A 701 -2.68 25.33 -6.51
CA GLU A 701 -3.68 25.08 -7.58
C GLU A 701 -4.97 25.88 -7.35
N LYS A 702 -5.37 26.06 -6.09
CA LYS A 702 -6.60 26.80 -5.71
C LYS A 702 -6.44 28.32 -5.70
N LYS A 703 -5.28 28.85 -5.31
CA LYS A 703 -5.05 30.29 -5.07
C LYS A 703 -4.20 30.98 -6.14
N ALA A 704 -3.30 30.24 -6.79
CA ALA A 704 -2.30 30.75 -7.71
C ALA A 704 -2.27 29.92 -9.02
N GLY A 705 -3.45 29.62 -9.57
CA GLY A 705 -3.61 28.75 -10.74
C GLY A 705 -2.86 29.20 -12.00
N SER A 706 -2.51 30.50 -12.13
CA SER A 706 -1.71 31.03 -13.25
C SER A 706 -0.25 30.54 -13.28
N LEU A 707 0.24 30.01 -12.16
CA LEU A 707 1.59 29.43 -12.05
C LEU A 707 1.71 28.07 -12.75
N PHE A 708 0.59 27.41 -13.07
CA PHE A 708 0.57 26.07 -13.65
C PHE A 708 0.50 26.12 -15.17
N ARG A 709 1.27 25.25 -15.82
CA ARG A 709 1.27 25.06 -17.28
C ARG A 709 0.92 23.60 -17.60
N ASN A 710 0.10 23.40 -18.63
CA ASN A 710 -0.18 22.07 -19.13
C ASN A 710 0.94 21.65 -20.09
N ILE A 711 1.64 20.55 -19.78
CA ILE A 711 2.68 19.93 -20.60
C ILE A 711 2.39 18.43 -20.62
N ASP A 712 2.18 17.84 -21.79
CA ASP A 712 1.88 16.41 -21.98
C ASP A 712 0.82 15.84 -21.01
N ASP A 713 -0.33 16.55 -20.94
CA ASP A 713 -1.47 16.31 -20.03
C ASP A 713 -1.14 16.39 -18.51
N ARG A 714 -0.01 16.99 -18.14
CA ARG A 714 0.41 17.23 -16.74
C ARG A 714 0.38 18.72 -16.42
N LYS A 715 -0.05 19.06 -15.20
CA LYS A 715 0.04 20.43 -14.66
C LYS A 715 1.40 20.63 -13.98
N GLU A 716 2.35 21.21 -14.69
CA GLU A 716 3.66 21.59 -14.15
C GLU A 716 3.62 22.98 -13.50
N LEU A 717 4.10 23.08 -12.26
CA LEU A 717 4.18 24.34 -11.50
C LEU A 717 5.46 25.11 -11.81
N GLY A 718 5.32 26.39 -12.18
CA GLY A 718 6.43 27.34 -12.15
C GLY A 718 6.68 27.88 -10.74
N ILE A 719 7.78 27.47 -10.10
CA ILE A 719 8.25 27.98 -8.80
C ILE A 719 9.78 28.10 -8.77
N ASP A 720 10.31 28.97 -7.91
CA ASP A 720 11.74 28.98 -7.54
C ASP A 720 12.06 27.86 -6.53
N ASP A 721 13.18 27.17 -6.74
CA ASP A 721 13.56 26.01 -5.92
C ASP A 721 13.89 26.39 -4.47
N GLY A 722 14.37 27.62 -4.22
CA GLY A 722 14.57 28.12 -2.85
C GLY A 722 13.24 28.37 -2.14
N ILE A 723 12.25 28.92 -2.82
CA ILE A 723 10.91 29.13 -2.25
C ILE A 723 10.27 27.77 -1.94
N LEU A 724 10.31 26.85 -2.90
CA LEU A 724 9.80 25.48 -2.72
C LEU A 724 10.48 24.80 -1.53
N ARG A 725 11.80 24.94 -1.40
CA ARG A 725 12.57 24.42 -0.26
C ARG A 725 12.09 25.03 1.06
N ALA A 726 11.98 26.35 1.14
CA ALA A 726 11.53 27.04 2.35
C ALA A 726 10.12 26.62 2.78
N PHE A 727 9.18 26.43 1.85
CA PHE A 727 7.86 25.88 2.17
C PHE A 727 7.87 24.41 2.63
N LEU A 728 8.83 23.59 2.18
CA LEU A 728 8.88 22.18 2.55
C LEU A 728 9.69 21.92 3.83
N GLU A 729 10.76 22.67 4.06
CA GLU A 729 11.78 22.38 5.09
C GLU A 729 11.70 23.29 6.33
N ILE A 730 10.88 24.37 6.33
CA ILE A 730 10.69 25.21 7.52
C ILE A 730 10.21 24.36 8.72
N PRO A 731 10.81 24.46 9.93
CA PRO A 731 10.49 23.53 11.02
C PRO A 731 9.02 23.56 11.47
N LYS A 732 8.39 24.74 11.44
CA LYS A 732 7.06 24.97 12.02
C LYS A 732 6.26 26.04 11.28
N TYR A 733 4.94 25.86 11.22
CA TYR A 733 3.95 26.85 10.81
C TYR A 733 3.06 27.24 11.99
N GLU A 734 3.06 28.52 12.38
CA GLU A 734 2.36 28.98 13.59
C GLU A 734 0.86 28.63 13.62
N HIS A 735 0.20 28.58 12.46
CA HIS A 735 -1.21 28.24 12.31
C HIS A 735 -1.44 27.09 11.30
N GLY A 736 -0.42 26.23 11.11
CA GLY A 736 -0.45 25.09 10.20
C GLY A 736 -0.79 25.49 8.76
N ALA A 737 -1.76 24.81 8.15
CA ALA A 737 -2.19 25.08 6.77
C ALA A 737 -2.60 26.53 6.51
N ARG A 738 -3.12 27.24 7.53
CA ARG A 738 -3.52 28.66 7.40
C ARG A 738 -2.31 29.58 7.25
N SER A 739 -1.19 29.29 7.91
CA SER A 739 0.06 30.02 7.70
C SER A 739 0.56 29.86 6.26
N MET A 740 0.53 28.64 5.74
CA MET A 740 0.92 28.35 4.35
C MET A 740 0.00 29.05 3.34
N GLU A 741 -1.32 29.00 3.54
CA GLU A 741 -2.31 29.71 2.71
C GLU A 741 -2.09 31.23 2.74
N ALA A 742 -1.88 31.82 3.93
CA ALA A 742 -1.67 33.25 4.08
C ALA A 742 -0.37 33.75 3.42
N ILE A 743 0.74 33.01 3.50
CA ILE A 743 1.98 33.39 2.80
C ILE A 743 1.77 33.42 1.27
N ILE A 744 0.99 32.47 0.72
CA ILE A 744 0.63 32.45 -0.70
C ILE A 744 -0.29 33.63 -1.06
N GLU A 745 -1.29 33.96 -0.23
CA GLU A 745 -2.22 35.07 -0.48
C GLU A 745 -1.58 36.45 -0.35
N MET A 746 -0.60 36.61 0.55
CA MET A 746 0.19 37.84 0.67
C MET A 746 1.27 37.98 -0.42
N SER A 747 1.56 36.92 -1.17
CA SER A 747 2.53 36.95 -2.26
C SER A 747 1.97 37.61 -3.52
N SER A 748 2.81 38.37 -4.23
CA SER A 748 2.44 39.10 -5.45
C SER A 748 2.39 38.18 -6.68
N LEU A 749 1.42 37.26 -6.71
CA LEU A 749 1.30 36.19 -7.71
C LEU A 749 0.27 36.47 -8.83
N THR A 750 -0.46 37.58 -8.77
CA THR A 750 -1.57 37.85 -9.70
C THR A 750 -1.06 38.08 -11.12
N GLY A 751 -1.43 37.17 -12.04
CA GLY A 751 -1.01 37.21 -13.45
C GLY A 751 0.37 36.60 -13.71
N GLU A 752 1.11 36.25 -12.66
CA GLU A 752 2.42 35.63 -12.78
C GLU A 752 2.36 34.19 -13.28
N ARG A 753 3.41 33.79 -14.01
CA ARG A 753 3.59 32.45 -14.58
C ARG A 753 4.69 31.63 -13.89
N ARG A 754 5.28 32.17 -12.83
CA ARG A 754 6.26 31.52 -11.95
C ARG A 754 6.29 32.24 -10.60
N PHE A 755 6.36 31.48 -9.51
CA PHE A 755 6.54 32.04 -8.17
C PHE A 755 8.04 32.36 -7.99
N GLU A 756 8.41 33.61 -8.25
CA GLU A 756 9.77 34.14 -8.10
C GLU A 756 10.01 34.73 -6.70
N ARG A 757 11.27 34.84 -6.27
CA ARG A 757 11.63 35.30 -4.91
C ARG A 757 11.16 36.71 -4.59
N SER A 758 11.07 37.56 -5.61
CA SER A 758 10.55 38.92 -5.53
C SER A 758 9.05 39.01 -5.24
N ALA A 759 8.29 37.92 -5.39
CA ALA A 759 6.86 37.89 -5.11
C ALA A 759 6.54 37.59 -3.63
N LEU A 760 7.52 37.17 -2.81
CA LEU A 760 7.30 36.89 -1.39
C LEU A 760 6.95 38.15 -0.60
N PRO A 761 6.16 38.02 0.50
CA PRO A 761 5.88 39.12 1.41
C PRO A 761 7.11 39.51 2.23
N SER A 762 7.07 40.66 2.93
CA SER A 762 8.19 41.12 3.76
C SER A 762 8.48 40.16 4.91
N GLN A 763 9.70 40.20 5.46
CA GLN A 763 10.07 39.37 6.63
C GLN A 763 9.06 39.56 7.78
N SER A 764 8.69 40.81 8.09
CA SER A 764 7.68 41.14 9.11
C SER A 764 6.27 40.58 8.85
N GLN A 765 5.94 40.22 7.61
CA GLN A 765 4.70 39.52 7.25
C GLN A 765 4.88 37.99 7.33
N LEU A 766 6.07 37.48 7.00
CA LEU A 766 6.42 36.06 7.21
C LEU A 766 6.43 35.71 8.71
N ASP A 767 6.94 36.60 9.56
CA ASP A 767 7.05 36.46 11.02
C ASP A 767 5.68 36.27 11.72
N LEU A 768 4.55 36.54 11.05
CA LEU A 768 3.19 36.23 11.53
C LEU A 768 2.82 34.74 11.37
N HIS A 769 3.62 33.96 10.64
CA HIS A 769 3.22 32.65 10.11
C HIS A 769 4.29 31.57 10.23
N VAL A 770 5.57 31.97 10.18
CA VAL A 770 6.80 31.15 10.28
C VAL A 770 7.89 32.02 10.93
N ASP A 771 9.05 31.46 11.29
CA ASP A 771 10.26 32.28 11.49
C ASP A 771 10.68 32.83 10.11
N GLY A 772 10.49 34.13 9.87
CA GLY A 772 10.78 34.76 8.59
C GLY A 772 12.27 34.86 8.30
N HIS A 773 13.13 34.86 9.33
CA HIS A 773 14.57 34.83 9.14
C HIS A 773 15.04 33.44 8.69
N GLU A 774 14.60 32.37 9.36
CA GLU A 774 14.89 30.99 8.98
C GLU A 774 14.29 30.64 7.61
N PHE A 775 13.05 31.05 7.33
CA PHE A 775 12.42 30.86 6.02
C PHE A 775 13.23 31.49 4.88
N LEU A 776 13.67 32.75 5.06
CA LEU A 776 14.51 33.43 4.07
C LEU A 776 15.92 32.85 4.00
N ALA A 777 16.48 32.31 5.09
CA ALA A 777 17.76 31.62 5.08
C ALA A 777 17.69 30.30 4.30
N ILE A 778 16.67 29.45 4.54
CA ILE A 778 16.42 28.23 3.77
C ILE A 778 16.24 28.57 2.29
N MET A 779 15.45 29.60 1.96
CA MET A 779 15.26 30.04 0.57
C MET A 779 16.56 30.51 -0.11
N ARG A 780 17.45 31.17 0.64
CA ARG A 780 18.72 31.69 0.11
C ARG A 780 19.81 30.64 -0.02
N SER A 781 19.75 29.55 0.75
CA SER A 781 20.77 28.50 0.73
C SER A 781 21.01 27.97 -0.69
N VAL A 782 22.29 27.87 -1.07
CA VAL A 782 22.69 27.49 -2.43
C VAL A 782 22.84 25.97 -2.47
N ASP A 783 21.97 25.28 -3.22
CA ASP A 783 22.22 23.88 -3.56
C ASP A 783 23.47 23.81 -4.44
N LEU A 784 24.24 22.73 -4.31
CA LEU A 784 25.17 22.32 -5.37
C LEU A 784 24.40 22.30 -6.71
N PRO A 785 24.98 22.77 -7.83
CA PRO A 785 24.28 22.90 -9.11
C PRO A 785 23.43 21.67 -9.43
N SER A 786 22.16 21.86 -9.83
CA SER A 786 21.18 20.78 -10.01
C SER A 786 21.53 19.73 -11.07
N SER A 787 22.65 19.92 -11.79
CA SER A 787 23.39 18.94 -12.59
C SER A 787 24.15 17.87 -11.77
N LEU A 788 24.42 18.10 -10.48
CA LEU A 788 24.97 17.12 -9.54
C LEU A 788 23.84 16.27 -8.95
N GLY A 789 23.49 15.18 -9.63
CA GLY A 789 22.52 14.22 -9.12
C GLY A 789 22.95 13.59 -7.79
N GLN A 790 22.00 12.97 -7.07
CA GLN A 790 22.23 12.36 -5.75
C GLN A 790 23.36 11.30 -5.73
N SER A 791 23.60 10.61 -6.85
CA SER A 791 24.75 9.71 -7.01
C SER A 791 26.10 10.44 -6.99
N ALA A 792 26.15 11.67 -7.49
CA ALA A 792 27.33 12.52 -7.38
C ALA A 792 27.51 13.02 -5.94
N LEU A 793 26.46 13.54 -5.28
CA LEU A 793 26.48 13.91 -3.86
C LEU A 793 26.94 12.75 -2.96
N ALA A 794 26.41 11.54 -3.18
CA ALA A 794 26.82 10.35 -2.44
C ALA A 794 28.28 9.97 -2.69
N VAL A 795 28.77 10.09 -3.94
CA VAL A 795 30.20 9.89 -4.27
C VAL A 795 31.07 10.96 -3.62
N LEU A 796 30.67 12.23 -3.62
CA LEU A 796 31.39 13.33 -2.97
C LEU A 796 31.44 13.15 -1.44
N ALA A 797 30.35 12.70 -0.81
CA ALA A 797 30.30 12.40 0.62
C ALA A 797 31.14 11.16 0.99
N GLN A 798 31.10 10.11 0.15
CA GLN A 798 31.96 8.94 0.31
C GLN A 798 33.44 9.30 0.11
N GLU A 799 33.74 10.18 -0.83
CA GLU A 799 35.11 10.65 -1.09
C GLU A 799 35.62 11.52 0.06
N ALA A 800 34.83 12.47 0.57
CA ALA A 800 35.14 13.23 1.78
C ALA A 800 35.43 12.29 2.98
N ARG A 801 34.68 11.19 3.10
CA ARG A 801 34.92 10.16 4.14
C ARG A 801 36.23 9.40 3.91
N ASN A 802 36.49 8.92 2.68
CA ASN A 802 37.70 8.19 2.33
C ASN A 802 38.95 9.06 2.59
N GLN A 803 38.90 10.31 2.15
CA GLN A 803 39.98 11.27 2.29
C GLN A 803 40.28 11.65 3.75
N LEU A 804 39.26 11.78 4.61
CA LEU A 804 39.45 11.98 6.04
C LEU A 804 40.02 10.72 6.73
N TYR A 805 39.59 9.53 6.30
CA TYR A 805 40.12 8.26 6.78
C TYR A 805 41.62 8.12 6.46
N ASP A 806 42.03 8.41 5.22
CA ASP A 806 43.46 8.32 4.85
C ASP A 806 44.31 9.42 5.51
N ALA A 807 43.75 10.60 5.84
CA ALA A 807 44.42 11.62 6.65
C ALA A 807 44.70 11.17 8.10
N THR A 808 43.80 10.37 8.67
CA THR A 808 43.84 9.95 10.09
C THR A 808 44.59 8.64 10.31
N LYS A 809 44.63 7.76 9.31
CA LYS A 809 45.24 6.41 9.32
C LYS A 809 46.71 6.34 9.78
N GLY A 810 47.46 7.45 9.69
CA GLY A 810 48.88 7.54 10.07
C GLY A 810 49.19 8.26 11.39
N ARG A 811 48.19 8.77 12.14
CA ARG A 811 48.40 9.72 13.25
C ARG A 811 47.91 9.24 14.63
N GLN A 812 48.06 7.95 14.94
CA GLN A 812 47.65 7.34 16.22
C GLN A 812 48.30 7.95 17.50
N GLY A 813 49.28 8.86 17.38
CA GLY A 813 49.92 9.55 18.52
C GLY A 813 49.56 11.03 18.70
N LEU A 814 48.72 11.63 17.84
CA LEU A 814 48.39 13.07 17.90
C LEU A 814 46.99 13.36 18.45
N ILE A 815 46.17 12.32 18.63
CA ILE A 815 44.85 12.42 19.24
C ILE A 815 44.95 11.77 20.62
N GLY A 816 44.68 12.55 21.66
CA GLY A 816 44.91 12.12 23.05
C GLY A 816 44.03 10.95 23.50
N ASP A 817 44.31 10.47 24.71
CA ASP A 817 43.64 9.35 25.38
C ASP A 817 42.10 9.43 25.48
N GLU A 818 41.50 10.57 25.15
CA GLU A 818 40.05 10.82 24.99
C GLU A 818 39.35 9.82 24.04
N TYR A 819 40.09 9.22 23.10
CA TYR A 819 39.53 8.31 22.07
C TYR A 819 40.07 6.88 22.19
N LYS A 820 40.00 6.31 23.40
CA LYS A 820 40.38 4.90 23.68
C LYS A 820 39.36 3.86 23.20
N SER A 821 39.07 3.87 21.91
CA SER A 821 38.75 2.69 21.11
C SER A 821 38.90 3.06 19.62
N GLY A 822 38.96 2.09 18.71
CA GLY A 822 39.11 2.34 17.27
C GLY A 822 37.86 2.95 16.62
N GLN A 823 37.47 4.15 17.02
CA GLN A 823 36.22 4.84 16.65
C GLN A 823 36.42 6.15 15.86
N PHE A 824 37.65 6.57 15.58
CA PHE A 824 37.90 7.55 14.49
C PHE A 824 37.64 6.98 13.09
N ALA A 825 37.51 5.66 13.01
CA ALA A 825 37.00 4.96 11.84
C ALA A 825 35.85 4.06 12.31
N THR A 826 34.76 4.07 11.56
CA THR A 826 33.54 3.29 11.81
C THR A 826 32.64 3.79 12.95
N ASP A 827 31.79 4.77 12.63
CA ASP A 827 30.35 4.51 12.80
C ASP A 827 30.05 3.12 12.19
N PRO A 828 29.26 2.26 12.84
CA PRO A 828 29.25 0.82 12.58
C PRO A 828 29.09 0.50 11.09
N VAL A 829 29.94 -0.40 10.61
CA VAL A 829 29.94 -0.89 9.23
C VAL A 829 28.65 -1.66 8.95
N GLY A 830 27.59 -0.95 8.56
CA GLY A 830 26.59 -1.47 7.65
C GLY A 830 27.26 -1.70 6.29
N ASP A 831 26.91 -2.79 5.61
CA ASP A 831 27.52 -3.11 4.33
C ASP A 831 27.16 -2.08 3.25
N GLY A 832 28.18 -1.68 2.48
CA GLY A 832 28.12 -1.35 1.04
C GLY A 832 27.12 -0.33 0.46
N SER A 833 26.20 0.28 1.22
CA SER A 833 24.93 0.76 0.63
C SER A 833 24.53 2.23 0.84
N ALA A 834 25.10 2.97 1.80
CA ALA A 834 24.79 4.41 1.96
C ALA A 834 25.92 5.24 2.61
N PRO A 835 26.15 6.50 2.18
CA PRO A 835 27.00 7.44 2.90
C PRO A 835 26.34 7.92 4.19
N ASN A 836 27.14 8.13 5.23
CA ASN A 836 26.69 8.61 6.54
C ASN A 836 26.07 10.03 6.43
N LYS A 837 24.89 10.24 7.03
CA LYS A 837 24.12 11.51 6.98
C LYS A 837 24.94 12.73 7.41
N GLN A 838 25.96 12.59 8.27
CA GLN A 838 26.85 13.71 8.62
C GLN A 838 27.69 14.21 7.43
N TYR A 839 28.17 13.31 6.58
CA TYR A 839 29.00 13.66 5.41
C TYR A 839 28.17 14.19 4.24
N LEU A 840 26.91 13.73 4.10
CA LEU A 840 25.96 14.35 3.17
C LEU A 840 25.73 15.82 3.54
N LYS A 841 25.41 16.11 4.82
CA LYS A 841 25.26 17.49 5.32
C LYS A 841 26.50 18.36 5.14
N PHE A 842 27.70 17.81 5.31
CA PHE A 842 28.95 18.53 5.01
C PHE A 842 29.03 18.93 3.53
N VAL A 843 28.78 17.99 2.61
CA VAL A 843 28.84 18.24 1.16
C VAL A 843 27.72 19.18 0.69
N GLU A 844 26.51 19.04 1.22
CA GLU A 844 25.39 19.96 0.98
C GLU A 844 25.70 21.38 1.46
N ASN A 845 26.52 21.54 2.51
CA ASN A 845 26.92 22.85 3.03
C ASN A 845 28.10 23.50 2.27
N ILE A 846 28.79 22.77 1.38
CA ILE A 846 29.96 23.28 0.64
C ILE A 846 29.69 24.61 -0.10
N PRO A 847 28.57 24.81 -0.82
CA PRO A 847 28.31 26.07 -1.52
C PRO A 847 28.16 27.27 -0.57
N ASN A 848 27.51 27.08 0.58
CA ASN A 848 27.34 28.15 1.57
C ASN A 848 28.68 28.48 2.23
N MET A 849 29.44 27.45 2.65
CA MET A 849 30.80 27.61 3.17
C MET A 849 31.69 28.39 2.20
N LEU A 850 31.75 27.96 0.95
CA LEU A 850 32.55 28.67 -0.07
C LEU A 850 32.09 30.13 -0.23
N GLY A 851 30.78 30.38 -0.30
CA GLY A 851 30.22 31.72 -0.40
C GLY A 851 30.59 32.64 0.77
N ASP A 852 30.52 32.14 2.01
CA ASP A 852 30.94 32.87 3.22
C ASP A 852 32.44 33.20 3.23
N ALA A 853 33.26 32.38 2.55
CA ALA A 853 34.69 32.64 2.35
C ALA A 853 35.02 33.49 1.10
N GLY A 854 34.03 33.85 0.27
CA GLY A 854 34.22 34.64 -0.95
C GLY A 854 34.46 33.83 -2.24
N TYR A 855 34.17 32.53 -2.22
CA TYR A 855 34.36 31.60 -3.33
C TYR A 855 33.02 31.10 -3.89
N ARG A 856 32.92 30.97 -5.22
CA ARG A 856 31.78 30.34 -5.91
C ARG A 856 32.20 29.06 -6.60
N ILE A 857 31.25 28.15 -6.80
CA ILE A 857 31.46 26.90 -7.55
C ILE A 857 31.12 27.15 -9.02
N VAL A 858 32.05 26.86 -9.93
CA VAL A 858 31.85 26.95 -11.38
C VAL A 858 32.24 25.65 -12.08
N LEU A 859 31.75 25.46 -13.31
CA LEU A 859 32.16 24.33 -14.14
C LEU A 859 33.61 24.51 -14.61
N ALA A 860 34.39 23.44 -14.52
CA ALA A 860 35.79 23.39 -14.95
C ALA A 860 35.90 23.39 -16.47
N HIS A 861 35.86 24.57 -17.09
CA HIS A 861 35.99 24.77 -18.54
C HIS A 861 37.45 24.62 -19.03
N GLY A 862 38.13 23.55 -18.60
CA GLY A 862 39.57 23.33 -18.84
C GLY A 862 40.50 24.23 -18.01
N GLN A 863 39.95 24.94 -17.02
CA GLN A 863 40.70 25.76 -16.06
C GLN A 863 40.85 25.03 -14.72
N THR A 864 41.99 25.22 -14.06
CA THR A 864 42.20 24.83 -12.65
C THR A 864 41.49 25.82 -11.74
N GLY A 865 40.95 25.34 -10.62
CA GLY A 865 40.32 26.19 -9.62
C GLY A 865 41.30 27.01 -8.80
N ASP A 866 40.77 28.01 -8.11
CA ASP A 866 41.49 28.69 -7.04
C ASP A 866 41.70 27.75 -5.84
N THR A 867 42.67 28.10 -5.00
CA THR A 867 42.90 27.39 -3.73
C THR A 867 42.27 28.16 -2.57
N LEU A 868 41.82 27.42 -1.54
CA LEU A 868 41.42 28.03 -0.27
C LEU A 868 42.66 28.54 0.46
N THR A 869 42.64 29.80 0.89
CA THR A 869 43.70 30.35 1.76
C THR A 869 43.66 29.71 3.15
N GLU A 870 44.78 29.67 3.87
CA GLU A 870 44.83 29.16 5.26
C GLU A 870 43.86 29.90 6.21
N GLU A 871 43.62 31.19 5.94
CA GLU A 871 42.63 32.01 6.65
C GLU A 871 41.19 31.61 6.29
N ALA A 872 40.90 31.28 5.03
CA ALA A 872 39.62 30.71 4.63
C ALA A 872 39.43 29.33 5.27
N ILE A 873 40.41 28.42 5.16
CA ILE A 873 40.37 27.08 5.75
C ILE A 873 40.10 27.15 7.26
N SER A 874 40.78 28.04 7.99
CA SER A 874 40.58 28.18 9.43
C SER A 874 39.20 28.75 9.80
N ARG A 875 38.71 29.78 9.09
CA ARG A 875 37.36 30.33 9.31
C ARG A 875 36.26 29.31 9.00
N LEU A 876 36.41 28.58 7.90
CA LEU A 876 35.46 27.57 7.44
C LEU A 876 35.43 26.34 8.34
N ALA A 877 36.58 25.90 8.86
CA ALA A 877 36.63 24.81 9.83
C ALA A 877 35.90 25.16 11.14
N GLU A 878 36.04 26.41 11.62
CA GLU A 878 35.29 26.90 12.78
C GLU A 878 33.77 26.98 12.50
N ALA A 879 33.37 27.53 11.34
CA ALA A 879 31.97 27.61 10.95
C ALA A 879 31.32 26.22 10.80
N GLU A 880 32.00 25.28 10.15
CA GLU A 880 31.55 23.90 9.95
C GLU A 880 31.45 23.12 11.27
N HIS A 881 32.43 23.30 12.18
CA HIS A 881 32.36 22.74 13.53
C HIS A 881 31.18 23.29 14.32
N ASN A 882 30.95 24.60 14.28
CA ASN A 882 29.82 25.23 14.95
C ASN A 882 28.47 24.76 14.37
N ARG A 883 28.36 24.58 13.04
CA ARG A 883 27.17 23.98 12.40
C ARG A 883 26.99 22.51 12.79
N TRP A 884 28.05 21.71 12.82
CA TRP A 884 28.03 20.32 13.29
C TRP A 884 27.56 20.22 14.76
N MET A 885 28.11 21.07 15.63
CA MET A 885 27.75 21.13 17.04
C MET A 885 26.28 21.52 17.24
N ASN A 886 25.79 22.54 16.52
CA ASN A 886 24.39 22.98 16.59
C ASN A 886 23.41 21.89 16.11
N ASP A 887 23.78 21.13 15.08
CA ASP A 887 23.03 19.95 14.64
C ASP A 887 23.04 18.84 15.69
N GLY A 888 24.19 18.59 16.33
CA GLY A 888 24.32 17.67 17.46
C GLY A 888 23.41 18.06 18.62
N LEU A 889 23.45 19.33 19.05
CA LEU A 889 22.63 19.87 20.13
C LEU A 889 21.13 19.73 19.82
N ARG A 890 20.70 20.06 18.59
CA ARG A 890 19.31 19.87 18.13
C ARG A 890 18.91 18.39 18.11
N ALA A 891 19.84 17.47 17.83
CA ALA A 891 19.63 16.02 17.91
C ALA A 891 19.75 15.45 19.35
N GLY A 892 19.98 16.29 20.36
CA GLY A 892 20.09 15.91 21.77
C GLY A 892 21.45 15.38 22.19
N TRP A 893 22.53 15.70 21.45
CA TRP A 893 23.90 15.40 21.87
C TRP A 893 24.43 16.44 22.86
N SER A 894 25.35 16.01 23.72
CA SER A 894 26.02 16.87 24.70
C SER A 894 27.50 16.48 24.90
N HIS A 895 28.23 17.28 25.66
CA HIS A 895 29.63 17.03 25.98
C HIS A 895 29.80 15.85 26.95
N GLY A 896 30.74 14.96 26.64
CA GLY A 896 31.26 13.96 27.58
C GLY A 896 32.72 13.66 27.27
N GLU A 897 33.48 13.23 28.28
CA GLU A 897 34.92 12.94 28.16
C GLU A 897 35.22 11.81 27.16
N PHE A 898 34.24 10.96 26.90
CA PHE A 898 34.29 9.85 25.94
C PHE A 898 33.04 9.86 25.05
N TYR A 899 33.15 9.24 23.88
CA TYR A 899 32.02 9.03 22.98
C TYR A 899 31.07 7.94 23.52
N ASP A 900 29.77 8.25 23.61
CA ASP A 900 28.71 7.32 23.99
C ASP A 900 27.48 7.60 23.12
N SER A 901 27.19 6.72 22.16
CA SER A 901 26.06 6.88 21.23
C SER A 901 24.70 6.60 21.87
N VAL A 902 24.64 5.87 22.98
CA VAL A 902 23.39 5.57 23.70
C VAL A 902 22.99 6.76 24.57
N ARG A 903 23.95 7.40 25.23
CA ARG A 903 23.74 8.62 26.04
C ARG A 903 23.88 9.92 25.24
N LYS A 904 24.20 9.83 23.95
CA LYS A 904 24.48 10.97 23.06
C LYS A 904 25.56 11.91 23.60
N LEU A 905 26.68 11.35 24.04
CA LEU A 905 27.85 12.10 24.51
C LEU A 905 28.96 12.07 23.45
N HIS A 906 29.62 13.20 23.21
CA HIS A 906 30.74 13.28 22.27
C HIS A 906 31.82 14.31 22.72
N PRO A 907 33.13 13.97 22.73
CA PRO A 907 34.20 14.84 23.25
C PRO A 907 34.32 16.21 22.55
N ALA A 908 34.05 16.25 21.24
CA ALA A 908 34.08 17.50 20.47
C ALA A 908 32.83 18.40 20.65
N MET A 909 31.83 18.05 21.47
CA MET A 909 30.63 18.89 21.71
C MET A 909 30.93 20.08 22.63
N LYS A 910 31.91 20.89 22.24
CA LYS A 910 32.41 22.08 22.92
C LYS A 910 32.74 23.16 21.89
N THR A 911 32.77 24.42 22.32
CA THR A 911 33.09 25.56 21.45
C THR A 911 34.45 25.39 20.78
N TRP A 912 34.60 25.94 19.56
CA TRP A 912 35.85 25.86 18.78
C TRP A 912 37.08 26.25 19.59
N ALA A 913 37.00 27.32 20.39
CA ALA A 913 38.07 27.74 21.30
C ALA A 913 38.59 26.61 22.22
N ASN A 914 37.67 25.79 22.74
CA ASN A 914 37.92 24.72 23.72
C ASN A 914 38.28 23.35 23.08
N LEU A 915 38.29 23.24 21.75
CA LEU A 915 38.83 22.07 21.06
C LEU A 915 40.36 21.99 21.24
N SER A 916 40.88 20.76 21.29
CA SER A 916 42.31 20.53 21.19
C SER A 916 42.83 20.91 19.81
N ASP A 917 44.13 21.25 19.69
CA ASP A 917 44.70 21.61 18.39
C ASP A 917 44.68 20.43 17.41
N GLY A 918 44.73 19.19 17.91
CA GLY A 918 44.48 17.98 17.12
C GLY A 918 43.06 17.92 16.54
N GLN A 919 42.03 18.26 17.34
CA GLN A 919 40.64 18.35 16.84
C GLN A 919 40.50 19.46 15.79
N LYS A 920 40.97 20.68 16.09
CA LYS A 920 40.96 21.82 15.14
C LYS A 920 41.66 21.49 13.82
N GLN A 921 42.77 20.76 13.88
CA GLN A 921 43.52 20.35 12.68
C GLN A 921 42.75 19.36 11.80
N LEU A 922 41.97 18.45 12.39
CA LEU A 922 41.14 17.52 11.62
C LEU A 922 40.02 18.23 10.86
N ASP A 923 39.39 19.25 11.45
CA ASP A 923 38.35 20.03 10.77
C ASP A 923 38.94 20.94 9.68
N ARG A 924 40.14 21.54 9.91
CA ARG A 924 40.89 22.24 8.85
C ARG A 924 41.23 21.31 7.68
N GLU A 925 41.70 20.09 7.95
CA GLU A 925 42.04 19.13 6.90
C GLU A 925 40.80 18.60 6.16
N ARG A 926 39.63 18.53 6.82
CA ARG A 926 38.34 18.22 6.16
C ARG A 926 37.94 19.32 5.18
N VAL A 927 38.04 20.58 5.60
CA VAL A 927 37.68 21.76 4.79
C VAL A 927 38.67 22.01 3.66
N GLY A 928 39.98 21.89 3.90
CA GLY A 928 41.02 22.13 2.89
C GLY A 928 40.95 21.17 1.68
N ARG A 929 40.19 20.07 1.79
CA ARG A 929 39.96 19.10 0.71
C ARG A 929 38.75 19.41 -0.18
N ILE A 930 37.95 20.44 0.14
CA ILE A 930 36.80 20.86 -0.66
C ILE A 930 37.13 21.08 -2.16
N PRO A 931 38.25 21.73 -2.55
CA PRO A 931 38.61 21.86 -3.97
C PRO A 931 38.79 20.51 -4.67
N ALA A 932 39.54 19.58 -4.07
CA ALA A 932 39.79 18.25 -4.62
C ALA A 932 38.52 17.37 -4.67
N ILE A 933 37.58 17.59 -3.75
CA ILE A 933 36.25 16.96 -3.77
C ILE A 933 35.47 17.44 -5.02
N LEU A 934 35.50 18.74 -5.33
CA LEU A 934 34.78 19.33 -6.47
C LEU A 934 35.40 19.00 -7.84
N GLU A 935 36.73 19.01 -7.96
CA GLU A 935 37.45 18.76 -9.22
C GLU A 935 37.10 17.40 -9.84
N ASN A 936 36.90 16.37 -9.00
CA ASN A 936 36.48 15.02 -9.39
C ASN A 936 35.12 14.94 -10.11
N LYS A 937 34.37 16.04 -10.18
CA LYS A 937 33.10 16.15 -10.94
C LYS A 937 33.09 17.29 -11.96
N SER A 938 34.27 17.77 -12.37
CA SER A 938 34.40 18.90 -13.30
C SER A 938 33.81 20.21 -12.78
N TYR A 939 33.89 20.42 -11.46
CA TYR A 939 33.64 21.71 -10.83
C TYR A 939 34.92 22.22 -10.18
N VAL A 940 35.10 23.53 -10.17
CA VAL A 940 36.21 24.22 -9.51
C VAL A 940 35.67 25.36 -8.68
N ILE A 941 36.46 25.81 -7.71
CA ILE A 941 36.14 27.03 -6.96
C ILE A 941 36.79 28.24 -7.64
N GLU A 942 36.12 29.38 -7.58
CA GLU A 942 36.57 30.66 -8.12
C GLU A 942 36.33 31.74 -7.05
N CYS A 943 37.37 32.48 -6.68
CA CYS A 943 37.26 33.60 -5.76
C CYS A 943 36.59 34.79 -6.48
N TYR A 944 35.56 35.37 -5.86
CA TYR A 944 34.85 36.55 -6.39
C TYR A 944 34.97 37.77 -5.46
N VAL A 945 35.78 37.66 -4.41
CA VAL A 945 36.14 38.72 -3.49
C VAL A 945 37.63 38.97 -3.64
N ASP A 946 38.00 40.16 -4.13
CA ASP A 946 39.39 40.65 -4.23
C ASP A 946 39.98 41.04 -2.85
#